data_AF-A0A2K3P8G0-F1
#
_entry.id   AF-A0A2K3P8G0-F1
#
_cell.length_a   1.000
_cell.length_b   1.000
_cell.length_c   1.000
_cell.angle_alpha   90.00
_cell.angle_beta   90.00
_cell.angle_gamma   90.00
#
_symmetry.space_group_name_H-M   'P 1'
#
loop_
_entity.id
_entity.type
_entity.pdbx_description
1 polymer ?
#
loop_
_entity_poly.entity_id
_entity_poly.type
_entity_poly.pdbx_seq_one_letter_code
_entity_poly.pdbx_strand_id
1 'polypeptide(L)'
;MAELIAGAFLSSFFQFTLERFASRDFKDLFNKGLVEKLEITLNSINQLLDDAETKQYQNQNVKNWLDQLKHEVYEVDQLLDEIATNVQQKSRVRRFVSPLTNQFASRMKDLLDKLEHFAKQKGSLGLKEGRCAHNELEIGPKSSKRLPMTSLVDESSICGRKGDKEKIINFLLLDNGSSNHAPIISIVGLGGMGKTTLAQLVYNDHMIQGSFELKAWVYVSESFDVVGLTKAILESLDSLVNSENLELLQCRLQQRLTGKKYLLVLDDVWNKNGEIWDHLLLPFNKGSSGSKIIVTTRNKEVASSMKSSMLLDLEPLEESDCWSLFVRLAFHNRNVSEYPIHESIGKNIIDKCGGLPLAVKTLGNLLRRKFSQSEWAKILETDLWCLSESDSKINPVLRLSYHNLPSNLKRCFAYCSIFPKGYTYDKNQLINLWMAEGLLKCCRGGKSEEELGNELFNDLESISFFQRSLYFEDNNSFVMHDLVNDLAKSESLKLCLQIEGDKGQYICEKTRHIWCSLDLKDDARISKQICKIKGLRSLLVERRVYDGERITISNNLQRDIFSKLKYLRMLSFCGCELTELADKIGNLKLLRYLDLTSTKILSLPNSICELYNLETLILEKCSKLTELPLDFYKLVRLRHLYLEGTYIKKMPRKIRRLNHLQTLSHFVVGEKCEFDIKELDNLNHLQGKLSISGLENVINPADASEANLKDKKHLERLSMNYSEGLKFNNNGRELDVLEALQPNSNLKRLTVEYYNGNCFPNWLRGCHLPNLVSLKLKSCGLCSHLPPLGQLPCLKYLSISHCDGIKIIGEEFYDNNNSTILPFRSLEVLKFYEMNNWEEWLCLEGFPLLKAVSISNCPELKTALPQHLPSLQKLKISKCNKLEELLCLEGFPLIKNLSIEHCPKLKRILPQHLPSLKKLKICDCQMLEVSIPKGDSITELDLKRCDRILVNEFPTSLKKFVLWENRYTEFSVEQNLVNNTILEKLEFDFRGLYNFPQLESFPRGGLPSNLSELVISNFPKLISLGEDWNLFQLNSLYLYDSPELESLRRGCLPSRLKWLEIHNCPKVIALREEWGLFQLNSLNVCVKSI
;
A
#
# COMPACT_ATOMS: atom_id res chain seq x y z
N MET A 1 -29.02 -8.06 19.43
CA MET A 1 -28.27 -6.90 19.95
C MET A 1 -27.48 -7.45 21.10
N ALA A 2 -26.18 -7.68 20.93
CA ALA A 2 -25.28 -8.03 22.03
C ALA A 2 -24.58 -6.74 22.46
N GLU A 3 -24.59 -6.48 23.76
CA GLU A 3 -24.21 -5.22 24.39
C GLU A 3 -22.71 -4.93 24.23
N LEU A 4 -22.38 -3.70 23.83
CA LEU A 4 -21.00 -3.20 23.77
C LEU A 4 -20.73 -2.46 25.09
N ILE A 5 -20.43 -3.21 26.14
CA ILE A 5 -20.16 -2.66 27.48
C ILE A 5 -18.83 -1.92 27.44
N ALA A 6 -18.87 -0.61 27.66
CA ALA A 6 -17.67 0.19 27.85
C ALA A 6 -17.02 -0.18 29.19
N GLY A 7 -15.69 -0.31 29.23
CA GLY A 7 -14.96 -0.65 30.45
C GLY A 7 -13.66 0.13 30.57
N ALA A 8 -13.16 0.30 31.79
CA ALA A 8 -11.93 1.03 32.02
C ALA A 8 -10.69 0.35 31.42
N PHE A 9 -9.67 1.17 31.12
CA PHE A 9 -8.42 0.78 30.47
C PHE A 9 -7.72 -0.39 31.16
N LEU A 10 -7.71 -0.41 32.50
CA LEU A 10 -7.02 -1.44 33.28
C LEU A 10 -7.89 -2.68 33.56
N SER A 11 -9.19 -2.64 33.33
CA SER A 11 -10.11 -3.71 33.79
C SER A 11 -9.77 -5.07 33.18
N SER A 12 -9.50 -5.13 31.87
CA SER A 12 -9.13 -6.39 31.23
C SER A 12 -7.77 -6.91 31.62
N PHE A 13 -6.85 -6.02 32.01
CA PHE A 13 -5.55 -6.41 32.52
C PHE A 13 -5.71 -7.07 33.89
N PHE A 14 -6.52 -6.49 34.77
CA PHE A 14 -6.76 -7.03 36.11
C PHE A 14 -7.38 -8.42 36.01
N GLN A 15 -8.37 -8.60 35.13
CA GLN A 15 -8.97 -9.90 34.86
C GLN A 15 -7.92 -10.92 34.39
N PHE A 16 -7.07 -10.58 33.42
CA PHE A 16 -6.00 -11.45 32.96
C PHE A 16 -4.99 -11.81 34.06
N THR A 17 -4.64 -10.82 34.89
CA THR A 17 -3.70 -11.01 36.01
C THR A 17 -4.28 -11.96 37.05
N LEU A 18 -5.56 -11.80 37.39
CA LEU A 18 -6.31 -12.69 38.28
C LEU A 18 -6.37 -14.12 37.71
N GLU A 19 -6.57 -14.28 36.41
CA GLU A 19 -6.55 -15.61 35.77
C GLU A 19 -5.18 -16.27 35.84
N ARG A 20 -4.09 -15.51 35.68
CA ARG A 20 -2.72 -16.03 35.86
C ARG A 20 -2.47 -16.47 37.29
N PHE A 21 -2.93 -15.71 38.28
CA PHE A 21 -2.88 -16.12 39.69
C PHE A 21 -3.73 -17.35 39.97
N ALA A 22 -4.85 -17.52 39.27
CA ALA A 22 -5.71 -18.68 39.39
C ALA A 22 -5.11 -19.97 38.80
N SER A 23 -4.06 -19.88 37.96
CA SER A 23 -3.43 -21.03 37.31
C SER A 23 -2.75 -21.99 38.29
N ARG A 24 -2.79 -23.31 37.99
CA ARG A 24 -2.20 -24.36 38.84
C ARG A 24 -0.70 -24.16 39.05
N ASP A 25 0.02 -23.83 37.97
CA ASP A 25 1.46 -23.59 37.99
C ASP A 25 1.85 -22.49 38.99
N PHE A 26 1.00 -21.48 39.16
CA PHE A 26 1.25 -20.37 40.08
C PHE A 26 0.87 -20.72 41.53
N LYS A 27 -0.26 -21.39 41.74
CA LYS A 27 -0.74 -21.80 43.08
C LYS A 27 0.19 -22.80 43.76
N ASP A 28 0.91 -23.61 42.99
CA ASP A 28 1.86 -24.60 43.52
C ASP A 28 3.20 -23.98 43.94
N LEU A 29 3.53 -22.77 43.44
CA LEU A 29 4.80 -22.09 43.71
C LEU A 29 4.78 -21.12 44.88
N PHE A 30 3.60 -20.61 45.28
CA PHE A 30 3.45 -19.55 46.26
C PHE A 30 2.47 -19.91 47.38
N ASN A 31 2.62 -19.26 48.54
CA ASN A 31 1.70 -19.43 49.66
C ASN A 31 0.29 -18.96 49.28
N LYS A 32 -0.72 -19.83 49.43
CA LYS A 32 -2.14 -19.54 49.15
C LYS A 32 -2.62 -18.22 49.76
N GLY A 33 -2.22 -17.93 51.01
CA GLY A 33 -2.65 -16.71 51.69
C GLY A 33 -2.12 -15.40 51.07
N LEU A 34 -0.99 -15.44 50.35
CA LEU A 34 -0.45 -14.27 49.64
C LEU A 34 -1.16 -14.05 48.31
N VAL A 35 -1.50 -15.13 47.60
CA VAL A 35 -2.26 -15.08 46.34
C VAL A 35 -3.69 -14.59 46.59
N GLU A 36 -4.37 -15.12 47.60
CA GLU A 36 -5.74 -14.70 47.97
C GLU A 36 -5.79 -13.20 48.32
N LYS A 37 -4.81 -12.69 49.07
CA LYS A 37 -4.72 -11.25 49.38
C LYS A 37 -4.55 -10.39 48.13
N LEU A 38 -3.68 -10.79 47.20
CA LEU A 38 -3.51 -10.08 45.92
C LEU A 38 -4.80 -10.07 45.10
N GLU A 39 -5.50 -11.20 45.02
CA GLU A 39 -6.79 -11.30 44.32
C GLU A 39 -7.83 -10.34 44.92
N ILE A 40 -7.94 -10.29 46.26
CA ILE A 40 -8.86 -9.38 46.95
C ILE A 40 -8.51 -7.91 46.68
N THR A 41 -7.24 -7.54 46.82
CA THR A 41 -6.78 -6.15 46.61
C THR A 41 -6.98 -5.70 45.16
N LEU A 42 -6.66 -6.55 44.19
CA LEU A 42 -6.89 -6.24 42.77
C LEU A 42 -8.37 -6.08 42.45
N ASN A 43 -9.24 -6.95 42.97
CA ASN A 43 -10.69 -6.82 42.80
C ASN A 43 -11.23 -5.51 43.38
N SER A 44 -10.75 -5.11 44.57
CA SER A 44 -11.13 -3.86 45.22
C SER A 44 -10.74 -2.64 44.38
N ILE A 45 -9.54 -2.63 43.79
CA ILE A 45 -9.09 -1.56 42.89
C ILE A 45 -9.90 -1.57 41.58
N ASN A 46 -10.18 -2.75 41.02
CA ASN A 46 -10.91 -2.90 39.76
C ASN A 46 -12.29 -2.24 39.79
N GLN A 47 -12.97 -2.28 40.95
CA GLN A 47 -14.26 -1.63 41.19
C GLN A 47 -14.23 -0.09 41.11
N LEU A 48 -13.05 0.51 41.20
CA LEU A 48 -12.85 1.97 41.19
C LEU A 48 -12.44 2.51 39.81
N LEU A 49 -12.03 1.64 38.88
CA LEU A 49 -11.36 2.04 37.65
C LEU A 49 -12.26 2.85 36.71
N ASP A 50 -13.54 2.49 36.57
CA ASP A 50 -14.48 3.19 35.67
C ASP A 50 -14.74 4.64 36.14
N ASP A 51 -14.92 4.84 37.44
CA ASP A 51 -15.11 6.17 38.05
C ASP A 51 -13.82 6.99 38.01
N ALA A 52 -12.67 6.35 38.29
CA ALA A 52 -11.37 7.00 38.21
C ALA A 52 -11.03 7.46 36.79
N GLU A 53 -11.30 6.64 35.76
CA GLU A 53 -11.03 6.99 34.36
C GLU A 53 -11.87 8.19 33.90
N THR A 54 -13.08 8.34 34.42
CA THR A 54 -13.93 9.50 34.12
C THR A 54 -13.46 10.75 34.85
N LYS A 55 -13.10 10.63 36.14
CA LYS A 55 -12.69 11.75 37.00
C LYS A 55 -11.27 12.28 36.72
N GLN A 56 -10.41 11.52 36.03
CA GLN A 56 -9.03 11.93 35.77
C GLN A 56 -8.91 13.27 35.01
N TYR A 57 -9.92 13.64 34.22
CA TYR A 57 -9.91 14.88 33.45
C TYR A 57 -10.34 16.11 34.26
N GLN A 58 -11.02 15.89 35.40
CA GLN A 58 -11.50 16.93 36.30
C GLN A 58 -10.59 17.08 37.52
N ASN A 59 -9.90 16.00 37.92
CA ASN A 59 -9.10 15.96 39.13
C ASN A 59 -7.68 15.42 38.85
N GLN A 60 -6.69 16.30 38.92
CA GLN A 60 -5.29 15.97 38.69
C GLN A 60 -4.73 14.94 39.69
N ASN A 61 -5.26 14.86 40.91
CA ASN A 61 -4.86 13.84 41.89
C ASN A 61 -5.32 12.45 41.47
N VAL A 62 -6.52 12.33 40.88
CA VAL A 62 -7.03 11.06 40.34
C VAL A 62 -6.21 10.64 39.11
N LYS A 63 -5.83 11.59 38.25
CA LYS A 63 -4.93 11.33 37.12
C LYS A 63 -3.57 10.80 37.58
N ASN A 64 -2.95 11.47 38.55
CA ASN A 64 -1.67 11.03 39.12
C ASN A 64 -1.78 9.65 39.79
N TRP A 65 -2.90 9.36 40.46
CA TRP A 65 -3.18 8.05 41.07
C TRP A 65 -3.26 6.95 40.00
N LEU A 66 -4.00 7.16 38.91
CA LEU A 66 -4.07 6.22 37.78
C LEU A 66 -2.70 6.02 37.13
N ASP A 67 -1.92 7.08 36.94
CA ASP A 67 -0.57 7.02 36.36
C ASP A 67 0.41 6.20 37.21
N GLN A 68 0.25 6.22 38.53
CA GLN A 68 1.06 5.40 39.43
C GLN A 68 0.56 3.96 39.48
N LEU A 69 -0.76 3.76 39.54
CA LEU A 69 -1.35 2.42 39.52
C LEU A 69 -0.97 1.67 38.25
N LYS A 70 -1.08 2.31 37.07
CA LYS A 70 -0.64 1.71 35.79
C LYS A 70 0.81 1.23 35.88
N HIS A 71 1.73 2.05 36.41
CA HIS A 71 3.13 1.68 36.54
C HIS A 71 3.35 0.41 37.37
N GLU A 72 2.75 0.33 38.57
CA GLU A 72 2.90 -0.85 39.44
C GLU A 72 2.25 -2.10 38.83
N VAL A 73 1.15 -1.93 38.12
CA VAL A 73 0.46 -2.99 37.40
C VAL A 73 1.36 -3.59 36.30
N TYR A 74 2.11 -2.75 35.58
CA TYR A 74 3.14 -3.23 34.64
C TYR A 74 4.27 -4.02 35.32
N GLU A 75 4.68 -3.64 36.54
CA GLU A 75 5.68 -4.40 37.30
C GLU A 75 5.15 -5.78 37.72
N VAL A 76 3.87 -5.88 38.10
CA VAL A 76 3.22 -7.16 38.42
C VAL A 76 3.23 -8.11 37.22
N ASP A 77 2.82 -7.65 36.03
CA ASP A 77 2.81 -8.51 34.83
C ASP A 77 4.22 -8.88 34.35
N GLN A 78 5.19 -8.00 34.55
CA GLN A 78 6.59 -8.32 34.29
C GLN A 78 7.08 -9.46 35.20
N LEU A 79 6.76 -9.37 36.50
CA LEU A 79 7.10 -10.42 37.47
C LEU A 79 6.45 -11.75 37.13
N LEU A 80 5.17 -11.73 36.74
CA LEU A 80 4.43 -12.91 36.32
C LEU A 80 5.06 -13.58 35.09
N ASP A 81 5.56 -12.80 34.14
CA ASP A 81 6.27 -13.30 32.96
C ASP A 81 7.63 -13.92 33.27
N GLU A 82 8.39 -13.31 34.17
CA GLU A 82 9.64 -13.89 34.66
C GLU A 82 9.39 -15.26 35.30
N ILE A 83 8.36 -15.36 36.14
CA ILE A 83 7.98 -16.61 36.80
C ILE A 83 7.59 -17.66 35.75
N ALA A 84 6.68 -17.34 34.84
CA ALA A 84 6.20 -18.27 33.81
C ALA A 84 7.36 -18.78 32.92
N THR A 85 8.27 -17.90 32.53
CA THR A 85 9.43 -18.25 31.71
C THR A 85 10.40 -19.19 32.44
N ASN A 86 10.64 -18.93 33.73
CA ASN A 86 11.51 -19.76 34.56
C ASN A 86 10.93 -21.17 34.79
N VAL A 87 9.63 -21.26 35.05
CA VAL A 87 8.92 -22.54 35.20
C VAL A 87 9.06 -23.39 33.94
N GLN A 88 8.85 -22.77 32.77
CA GLN A 88 8.95 -23.46 31.49
C GLN A 88 10.37 -23.99 31.21
N GLN A 89 11.41 -23.21 31.53
CA GLN A 89 12.81 -23.65 31.38
C GLN A 89 13.21 -24.78 32.36
N LYS A 90 12.69 -24.76 33.59
CA LYS A 90 13.16 -25.64 34.69
C LYS A 90 12.27 -26.85 34.97
N SER A 91 11.14 -27.00 34.29
CA SER A 91 10.33 -28.24 34.28
C SER A 91 11.13 -29.50 33.86
N ARG A 92 12.35 -29.34 33.34
CA ARG A 92 13.31 -30.41 33.03
C ARG A 92 14.27 -30.79 34.18
N VAL A 93 14.39 -30.00 35.25
CA VAL A 93 15.33 -30.25 36.37
C VAL A 93 14.67 -29.94 37.72
N ARG A 94 14.04 -30.94 38.35
CA ARG A 94 13.23 -30.86 39.58
C ARG A 94 13.98 -30.48 40.89
N ARG A 95 15.20 -29.92 40.87
CA ARG A 95 16.05 -29.84 42.09
C ARG A 95 16.50 -28.47 42.62
N PHE A 96 16.05 -27.33 42.09
CA PHE A 96 16.57 -26.00 42.51
C PHE A 96 15.51 -24.89 42.77
N VAL A 97 14.34 -25.23 43.30
CA VAL A 97 13.19 -24.29 43.36
C VAL A 97 13.24 -23.31 44.55
N SER A 98 13.84 -23.66 45.70
CA SER A 98 13.63 -22.92 46.96
C SER A 98 14.24 -21.50 47.10
N PRO A 99 15.42 -21.16 46.55
CA PRO A 99 15.97 -19.80 46.73
C PRO A 99 15.28 -18.76 45.82
N LEU A 100 14.87 -19.20 44.61
CA LEU A 100 14.25 -18.35 43.60
C LEU A 100 12.80 -18.00 43.99
N THR A 101 12.05 -18.95 44.55
CA THR A 101 10.68 -18.71 45.05
C THR A 101 10.68 -17.69 46.17
N ASN A 102 11.70 -17.67 47.03
CA ASN A 102 11.82 -16.68 48.10
C ASN A 102 12.08 -15.26 47.55
N GLN A 103 12.88 -15.12 46.50
CA GLN A 103 13.13 -13.84 45.83
C GLN A 103 11.88 -13.31 45.10
N PHE A 104 11.11 -14.17 44.44
CA PHE A 104 9.85 -13.77 43.81
C PHE A 104 8.79 -13.43 44.84
N ALA A 105 8.71 -14.19 45.94
CA ALA A 105 7.76 -13.94 47.02
C ALA A 105 7.99 -12.60 47.72
N SER A 106 9.25 -12.18 47.92
CA SER A 106 9.54 -10.86 48.49
C SER A 106 9.11 -9.73 47.56
N ARG A 107 9.44 -9.80 46.25
CA ARG A 107 9.00 -8.81 45.25
C ARG A 107 7.48 -8.74 45.13
N MET A 108 6.78 -9.87 45.19
CA MET A 108 5.32 -9.90 45.19
C MET A 108 4.73 -9.24 46.44
N LYS A 109 5.34 -9.44 47.61
CA LYS A 109 4.90 -8.81 48.85
C LYS A 109 5.05 -7.29 48.80
N ASP A 110 6.20 -6.81 48.29
CA ASP A 110 6.43 -5.37 48.11
C ASP A 110 5.38 -4.74 47.17
N LEU A 111 5.02 -5.44 46.08
CA LEU A 111 3.97 -4.98 45.16
C LEU A 111 2.57 -5.02 45.81
N LEU A 112 2.28 -6.04 46.62
CA LEU A 112 1.03 -6.13 47.37
C LEU A 112 0.88 -4.94 48.33
N ASP A 113 1.92 -4.62 49.10
CA ASP A 113 1.90 -3.50 50.06
C ASP A 113 1.62 -2.16 49.36
N LYS A 114 2.18 -1.96 48.16
CA LYS A 114 1.88 -0.77 47.32
C LYS A 114 0.45 -0.77 46.81
N LEU A 115 -0.06 -1.89 46.29
CA LEU A 115 -1.44 -2.01 45.80
C LEU A 115 -2.45 -1.78 46.93
N GLU A 116 -2.20 -2.31 48.12
CA GLU A 116 -3.02 -2.03 49.31
C GLU A 116 -3.02 -0.55 49.69
N HIS A 117 -1.89 0.14 49.53
CA HIS A 117 -1.82 1.58 49.74
C HIS A 117 -2.73 2.34 48.75
N PHE A 118 -2.73 1.96 47.47
CA PHE A 118 -3.64 2.56 46.47
C PHE A 118 -5.11 2.31 46.77
N ALA A 119 -5.47 1.08 47.19
CA ALA A 119 -6.84 0.74 47.58
C ALA A 119 -7.35 1.60 48.75
N LYS A 120 -6.48 1.92 49.72
CA LYS A 120 -6.81 2.77 50.89
C LYS A 120 -7.05 4.25 50.52
N GLN A 121 -6.47 4.74 49.41
CA GLN A 121 -6.62 6.15 48.98
C GLN A 121 -7.99 6.48 48.35
N LYS A 122 -8.87 5.48 48.16
CA LYS A 122 -10.24 5.64 47.63
C LYS A 122 -11.01 6.79 48.29
N GLY A 123 -11.02 6.83 49.63
CA GLY A 123 -11.81 7.81 50.40
C GLY A 123 -11.33 9.26 50.20
N SER A 124 -10.00 9.47 50.19
CA SER A 124 -9.41 10.80 49.98
C SER A 124 -9.59 11.34 48.55
N LEU A 125 -9.77 10.46 47.57
CA LEU A 125 -9.96 10.82 46.16
C LEU A 125 -11.44 10.93 45.76
N GLY A 126 -12.36 10.61 46.67
CA GLY A 126 -13.80 10.63 46.40
C GLY A 126 -14.25 9.63 45.32
N LEU A 127 -13.53 8.51 45.17
CA LEU A 127 -13.83 7.47 44.18
C LEU A 127 -15.00 6.60 44.66
N LYS A 128 -15.96 6.36 43.77
CA LYS A 128 -17.14 5.53 44.02
C LYS A 128 -16.95 4.16 43.37
N GLU A 129 -17.50 3.13 44.01
CA GLU A 129 -17.57 1.80 43.41
C GLU A 129 -18.60 1.82 42.27
N GLY A 130 -18.15 1.48 41.07
CA GLY A 130 -19.04 1.26 39.93
C GLY A 130 -19.80 -0.07 40.09
N ARG A 131 -20.95 -0.21 39.41
CA ARG A 131 -21.54 -1.55 39.24
C ARG A 131 -20.60 -2.35 38.35
N CYS A 132 -19.87 -3.31 38.91
CA CYS A 132 -19.18 -4.31 38.11
C CYS A 132 -20.20 -4.95 37.16
N ALA A 133 -19.93 -4.89 35.86
CA ALA A 133 -20.55 -5.79 34.91
C ALA A 133 -20.03 -7.21 35.21
N HIS A 134 -20.56 -7.84 36.25
CA HIS A 134 -20.48 -9.28 36.41
C HIS A 134 -21.33 -9.88 35.30
N ASN A 135 -20.66 -10.16 34.17
CA ASN A 135 -21.02 -11.00 33.02
C ASN A 135 -20.63 -10.31 31.70
N GLU A 136 -19.33 -10.20 31.40
CA GLU A 136 -18.84 -9.99 30.02
C GLU A 136 -19.00 -11.25 29.12
N LEU A 137 -19.89 -12.17 29.48
CA LEU A 137 -19.99 -13.49 28.87
C LEU A 137 -21.39 -13.70 28.28
N GLU A 138 -21.55 -13.25 27.03
CA GLU A 138 -22.32 -13.94 25.97
C GLU A 138 -22.26 -13.11 24.67
N ILE A 139 -21.09 -13.05 24.02
CA ILE A 139 -21.01 -12.60 22.62
C ILE A 139 -21.27 -13.82 21.74
N GLY A 140 -22.54 -14.14 21.52
CA GLY A 140 -22.95 -15.06 20.45
C GLY A 140 -22.65 -14.45 19.06
N PRO A 141 -22.13 -15.22 18.09
CA PRO A 141 -21.78 -14.67 16.79
C PRO A 141 -23.06 -14.45 15.98
N LYS A 142 -23.35 -13.19 15.64
CA LYS A 142 -24.13 -12.89 14.43
C LYS A 142 -23.25 -12.06 13.51
N SER A 143 -22.70 -12.74 12.52
CA SER A 143 -22.08 -12.16 11.34
C SER A 143 -23.09 -11.27 10.62
N SER A 144 -23.10 -9.96 10.88
CA SER A 144 -23.48 -9.04 9.82
C SER A 144 -22.37 -9.16 8.77
N LYS A 145 -22.74 -9.47 7.53
CA LYS A 145 -21.80 -9.48 6.39
C LYS A 145 -21.16 -8.09 6.32
N ARG A 146 -19.97 -7.93 6.90
CA ARG A 146 -19.12 -6.75 6.75
C ARG A 146 -18.63 -6.76 5.31
N LEU A 147 -19.04 -5.76 4.53
CA LEU A 147 -18.47 -5.52 3.21
C LEU A 147 -17.07 -4.93 3.41
N PRO A 148 -16.02 -5.46 2.74
CA PRO A 148 -14.75 -4.76 2.67
C PRO A 148 -14.98 -3.44 1.90
N MET A 149 -14.68 -2.29 2.52
CA MET A 149 -14.66 -1.01 1.80
C MET A 149 -13.55 -1.07 0.75
N THR A 150 -13.80 -0.60 -0.46
CA THR A 150 -12.82 -0.61 -1.57
C THR A 150 -11.87 0.59 -1.48
N SER A 151 -10.73 0.53 -2.17
CA SER A 151 -9.73 1.61 -2.28
C SER A 151 -10.20 2.83 -3.11
N LEU A 152 -11.39 2.76 -3.69
CA LEU A 152 -12.01 3.88 -4.41
C LEU A 152 -12.56 4.89 -3.39
N VAL A 153 -12.05 6.13 -3.42
CA VAL A 153 -12.72 7.25 -2.77
C VAL A 153 -14.04 7.43 -3.51
N ASP A 154 -15.11 6.96 -2.90
CA ASP A 154 -16.45 7.18 -3.41
C ASP A 154 -16.71 8.71 -3.37
N GLU A 155 -16.68 9.39 -4.52
CA GLU A 155 -16.98 10.83 -4.59
C GLU A 155 -18.39 11.13 -4.03
N SER A 156 -19.30 10.15 -4.07
CA SER A 156 -20.63 10.28 -3.45
C SER A 156 -20.58 10.24 -1.92
N SER A 157 -19.44 9.82 -1.33
CA SER A 157 -19.19 9.78 0.11
C SER A 157 -18.72 11.13 0.71
N ILE A 158 -18.51 12.17 -0.10
CA ILE A 158 -18.00 13.46 0.37
C ILE A 158 -19.09 14.53 0.23
N CYS A 159 -19.45 15.17 1.35
CA CYS A 159 -20.51 16.18 1.45
C CYS A 159 -19.92 17.59 1.57
N GLY A 160 -20.59 18.61 1.04
CA GLY A 160 -20.27 20.03 1.25
C GLY A 160 -18.98 20.61 0.67
N ARG A 161 -18.20 19.86 -0.13
CA ARG A 161 -16.87 20.32 -0.61
C ARG A 161 -16.77 20.57 -2.11
N LYS A 162 -17.89 20.57 -2.84
CA LYS A 162 -17.91 20.76 -4.30
C LYS A 162 -17.38 22.14 -4.72
N GLY A 163 -17.86 23.21 -4.07
CA GLY A 163 -17.41 24.58 -4.38
C GLY A 163 -15.92 24.79 -4.10
N ASP A 164 -15.41 24.25 -2.99
CA ASP A 164 -13.97 24.33 -2.67
C ASP A 164 -13.11 23.55 -3.68
N LYS A 165 -13.57 22.36 -4.10
CA LYS A 165 -12.93 21.55 -5.15
C LYS A 165 -12.85 22.33 -6.46
N GLU A 166 -13.96 22.92 -6.90
CA GLU A 166 -14.03 23.71 -8.14
C GLU A 166 -13.11 24.94 -8.09
N LYS A 167 -13.04 25.66 -6.97
CA LYS A 167 -12.11 26.79 -6.79
C LYS A 167 -10.65 26.37 -7.00
N ILE A 168 -10.23 25.25 -6.39
CA ILE A 168 -8.85 24.76 -6.54
C ILE A 168 -8.59 24.30 -7.98
N ILE A 169 -9.52 23.54 -8.58
CA ILE A 169 -9.39 23.07 -9.96
C ILE A 169 -9.25 24.25 -10.92
N ASN A 170 -10.12 25.26 -10.79
CA ASN A 170 -10.05 26.46 -11.61
C ASN A 170 -8.67 27.13 -11.48
N PHE A 171 -8.13 27.26 -10.27
CA PHE A 171 -6.80 27.84 -10.05
C PHE A 171 -5.65 26.98 -10.61
N LEU A 172 -5.77 25.65 -10.53
CA LEU A 172 -4.77 24.73 -11.10
C LEU A 172 -4.74 24.80 -12.62
N LEU A 173 -5.89 25.05 -13.26
CA LEU A 173 -6.03 25.17 -14.71
C LEU A 173 -5.70 26.58 -15.24
N LEU A 174 -5.65 27.61 -14.37
CA LEU A 174 -5.22 28.96 -14.76
C LEU A 174 -3.72 29.00 -15.09
N ASP A 175 -3.40 29.41 -16.32
CA ASP A 175 -2.04 29.71 -16.77
C ASP A 175 -1.61 31.10 -16.26
N ASN A 176 -1.00 31.12 -15.07
CA ASN A 176 -0.38 32.34 -14.55
C ASN A 176 0.95 32.56 -15.31
N GLY A 177 1.02 33.64 -16.08
CA GLY A 177 2.20 34.00 -16.89
C GLY A 177 3.46 34.32 -16.07
N SER A 178 4.61 34.00 -16.68
CA SER A 178 5.97 34.54 -16.44
C SER A 178 6.52 34.70 -15.01
N SER A 179 6.06 33.95 -14.01
CA SER A 179 6.81 33.83 -12.74
C SER A 179 7.77 32.66 -12.78
N ASN A 180 9.05 32.89 -12.46
CA ASN A 180 10.09 31.84 -12.33
C ASN A 180 9.81 30.84 -11.19
N HIS A 181 8.76 31.07 -10.39
CA HIS A 181 8.35 30.22 -9.27
C HIS A 181 7.02 29.54 -9.58
N ALA A 182 6.90 28.26 -9.25
CA ALA A 182 5.65 27.52 -9.35
C ALA A 182 4.64 28.03 -8.31
N PRO A 183 3.41 28.40 -8.70
CA PRO A 183 2.39 28.85 -7.76
C PRO A 183 2.09 27.79 -6.70
N ILE A 184 2.07 28.22 -5.43
CA ILE A 184 1.76 27.37 -4.28
C ILE A 184 0.34 27.67 -3.81
N ILE A 185 -0.49 26.63 -3.70
CA ILE A 185 -1.84 26.68 -3.14
C ILE A 185 -1.79 26.07 -1.74
N SER A 186 -2.06 26.88 -0.72
CA SER A 186 -2.12 26.40 0.66
C SER A 186 -3.57 26.22 1.10
N ILE A 187 -3.95 24.97 1.39
CA ILE A 187 -5.22 24.62 2.04
C ILE A 187 -4.97 24.64 3.54
N VAL A 188 -5.57 25.60 4.22
CA VAL A 188 -5.38 25.83 5.66
C VAL A 188 -6.67 25.55 6.40
N GLY A 189 -6.58 25.02 7.62
CA GLY A 189 -7.75 24.75 8.46
C GLY A 189 -7.40 23.86 9.65
N LEU A 190 -8.28 23.83 10.64
CA LEU A 190 -8.12 23.00 11.84
C LEU A 190 -7.97 21.50 11.50
N GLY A 191 -7.44 20.73 12.46
CA GLY A 191 -7.31 19.28 12.30
C GLY A 191 -8.68 18.61 12.08
N GLY A 192 -8.74 17.59 11.21
CA GLY A 192 -9.97 16.84 10.96
C GLY A 192 -11.01 17.52 10.05
N MET A 193 -10.70 18.70 9.49
CA MET A 193 -11.59 19.45 8.58
C MET A 193 -11.71 18.89 7.15
N GLY A 194 -10.90 17.88 6.81
CA GLY A 194 -10.92 17.24 5.48
C GLY A 194 -9.98 17.85 4.44
N LYS A 195 -8.93 18.59 4.85
CA LYS A 195 -7.93 19.19 3.95
C LYS A 195 -7.28 18.18 3.00
N THR A 196 -6.72 17.11 3.57
CA THR A 196 -6.13 16.00 2.80
C THR A 196 -7.15 15.37 1.87
N THR A 197 -8.39 15.17 2.33
CA THR A 197 -9.49 14.65 1.49
C THR A 197 -9.82 15.58 0.32
N LEU A 198 -9.83 16.90 0.54
CA LEU A 198 -10.05 17.89 -0.52
C LEU A 198 -8.90 17.90 -1.53
N ALA A 199 -7.65 17.88 -1.05
CA ALA A 199 -6.48 17.76 -1.93
C ALA A 199 -6.51 16.45 -2.74
N GLN A 200 -6.94 15.34 -2.14
CA GLN A 200 -7.09 14.05 -2.83
C GLN A 200 -8.18 14.10 -3.91
N LEU A 201 -9.33 14.71 -3.62
CA LEU A 201 -10.41 14.91 -4.59
C LEU A 201 -9.95 15.69 -5.82
N VAL A 202 -9.13 16.72 -5.60
CA VAL A 202 -8.56 17.52 -6.69
C VAL A 202 -7.50 16.74 -7.45
N TYR A 203 -6.56 16.10 -6.74
CA TYR A 203 -5.45 15.37 -7.35
C TYR A 203 -5.90 14.18 -8.22
N ASN A 204 -7.00 13.54 -7.84
CA ASN A 204 -7.61 12.42 -8.54
C ASN A 204 -8.68 12.82 -9.56
N ASP A 205 -9.02 14.12 -9.66
CA ASP A 205 -10.03 14.59 -10.60
C ASP A 205 -9.60 14.33 -12.05
N HIS A 206 -10.54 13.84 -12.86
CA HIS A 206 -10.31 13.53 -14.27
C HIS A 206 -9.76 14.71 -15.10
N MET A 207 -10.15 15.95 -14.78
CA MET A 207 -9.62 17.15 -15.45
C MET A 207 -8.16 17.40 -15.09
N ILE A 208 -7.76 17.09 -13.86
CA ILE A 208 -6.39 17.24 -13.36
C ILE A 208 -5.50 16.09 -13.83
N GLN A 209 -6.04 14.86 -13.92
CA GLN A 209 -5.27 13.69 -14.35
C GLN A 209 -4.66 13.82 -15.76
N GLY A 210 -5.34 14.54 -16.66
CA GLY A 210 -4.84 14.79 -18.02
C GLY A 210 -3.97 16.05 -18.17
N SER A 211 -3.90 16.91 -17.15
CA SER A 211 -3.33 18.27 -17.26
C SER A 211 -1.87 18.40 -16.81
N PHE A 212 -1.31 17.38 -16.15
CA PHE A 212 0.05 17.38 -15.60
C PHE A 212 0.80 16.11 -16.02
N GLU A 213 2.02 16.25 -16.51
CA GLU A 213 2.87 15.14 -16.97
C GLU A 213 3.48 14.37 -15.79
N LEU A 214 3.86 15.09 -14.74
CA LEU A 214 4.42 14.54 -13.53
C LEU A 214 3.51 14.87 -12.35
N LYS A 215 3.25 13.89 -11.51
CA LYS A 215 2.51 14.10 -10.27
C LYS A 215 3.22 13.41 -9.13
N ALA A 216 3.33 14.10 -8.00
CA ALA A 216 3.92 13.54 -6.79
C ALA A 216 3.06 13.93 -5.59
N TRP A 217 2.98 13.01 -4.63
CA TRP A 217 2.32 13.26 -3.36
C TRP A 217 3.23 12.80 -2.23
N VAL A 218 3.57 13.71 -1.33
CA VAL A 218 4.50 13.44 -0.23
C VAL A 218 3.94 13.95 1.09
N TYR A 219 3.95 13.09 2.11
CA TYR A 219 3.64 13.48 3.49
C TYR A 219 4.86 14.14 4.14
N VAL A 220 4.66 15.29 4.80
CA VAL A 220 5.73 16.06 5.43
C VAL A 220 5.67 15.87 6.95
N SER A 221 6.68 15.21 7.52
CA SER A 221 6.81 15.07 8.97
C SER A 221 7.05 16.43 9.67
N GLU A 222 6.61 16.56 10.93
CA GLU A 222 6.93 17.72 11.79
C GLU A 222 8.46 17.95 11.92
N SER A 223 9.28 16.90 11.79
CA SER A 223 10.74 16.91 12.02
C SER A 223 11.57 16.55 10.78
N PHE A 224 11.18 17.02 9.59
CA PHE A 224 11.85 16.69 8.32
C PHE A 224 13.14 17.47 8.06
N ASP A 225 14.01 16.92 7.21
CA ASP A 225 15.19 17.55 6.64
C ASP A 225 15.09 17.70 5.10
N VAL A 226 15.84 18.64 4.51
CA VAL A 226 15.75 18.93 3.07
C VAL A 226 16.18 17.74 2.22
N VAL A 227 17.21 17.01 2.65
CA VAL A 227 17.73 15.83 1.95
C VAL A 227 16.67 14.73 1.87
N GLY A 228 16.07 14.37 3.01
CA GLY A 228 15.07 13.31 3.05
C GLY A 228 13.80 13.66 2.30
N LEU A 229 13.34 14.90 2.40
CA LEU A 229 12.15 15.33 1.65
C LEU A 229 12.42 15.38 0.13
N THR A 230 13.61 15.81 -0.30
CA THR A 230 14.01 15.78 -1.73
C THR A 230 13.99 14.35 -2.29
N LYS A 231 14.47 13.36 -1.52
CA LYS A 231 14.42 11.94 -1.90
C LYS A 231 12.99 11.43 -1.98
N ALA A 232 12.15 11.73 -0.99
CA ALA A 232 10.74 11.33 -0.96
C ALA A 232 10.00 11.77 -2.24
N ILE A 233 10.27 13.00 -2.69
CA ILE A 233 9.69 13.53 -3.92
C ILE A 233 10.24 12.78 -5.14
N LEU A 234 11.54 12.50 -5.21
CA LEU A 234 12.15 11.72 -6.29
C LEU A 234 11.62 10.28 -6.38
N GLU A 235 11.41 9.63 -5.24
CA GLU A 235 10.82 8.29 -5.16
C GLU A 235 9.37 8.29 -5.61
N SER A 236 8.58 9.30 -5.21
CA SER A 236 7.21 9.50 -5.71
C SER A 236 7.13 9.78 -7.21
N LEU A 237 8.25 10.15 -7.85
CA LEU A 237 8.38 10.37 -9.29
C LEU A 237 9.05 9.18 -10.02
N ASP A 238 9.04 7.99 -9.40
CA ASP A 238 9.59 6.72 -9.93
C ASP A 238 11.08 6.79 -10.30
N SER A 239 11.91 7.47 -9.50
CA SER A 239 13.37 7.46 -9.65
C SER A 239 14.04 6.69 -8.51
N LEU A 240 14.85 5.67 -8.84
CA LEU A 240 15.74 4.99 -7.89
C LEU A 240 16.87 5.95 -7.44
N VAL A 241 17.06 6.12 -6.13
CA VAL A 241 18.04 7.06 -5.55
C VAL A 241 18.96 6.36 -4.55
N ASN A 242 20.28 6.49 -4.74
CA ASN A 242 21.31 5.91 -3.85
C ASN A 242 22.34 6.95 -3.37
N SER A 243 22.04 8.26 -3.41
CA SER A 243 22.98 9.35 -3.06
C SER A 243 22.46 10.17 -1.86
N GLU A 244 23.33 10.60 -0.97
CA GLU A 244 23.02 11.52 0.16
C GLU A 244 23.44 12.96 -0.08
N ASN A 245 24.24 13.22 -1.11
CA ASN A 245 24.62 14.58 -1.43
C ASN A 245 23.40 15.37 -1.92
N LEU A 246 22.99 16.38 -1.14
CA LEU A 246 21.86 17.26 -1.44
C LEU A 246 21.97 17.88 -2.84
N GLU A 247 23.16 18.29 -3.24
CA GLU A 247 23.40 18.91 -4.55
C GLU A 247 23.13 17.91 -5.68
N LEU A 248 23.60 16.67 -5.56
CA LEU A 248 23.31 15.62 -6.55
C LEU A 248 21.82 15.28 -6.61
N LEU A 249 21.15 15.23 -5.46
CA LEU A 249 19.71 14.97 -5.36
C LEU A 249 18.89 16.09 -5.99
N GLN A 250 19.20 17.34 -5.66
CA GLN A 250 18.53 18.51 -6.20
C GLN A 250 18.81 18.68 -7.69
N CYS A 251 20.04 18.44 -8.16
CA CYS A 251 20.39 18.41 -9.59
C CYS A 251 19.56 17.34 -10.33
N ARG A 252 19.40 16.15 -9.75
CA ARG A 252 18.62 15.06 -10.36
C ARG A 252 17.12 15.36 -10.36
N LEU A 253 16.60 15.94 -9.29
CA LEU A 253 15.22 16.40 -9.21
C LEU A 253 14.98 17.50 -10.24
N GLN A 254 15.87 18.49 -10.32
CA GLN A 254 15.83 19.56 -11.30
C GLN A 254 15.85 19.00 -12.72
N GLN A 255 16.74 18.06 -13.06
CA GLN A 255 16.78 17.40 -14.37
C GLN A 255 15.46 16.70 -14.72
N ARG A 256 14.81 16.06 -13.73
CA ARG A 256 13.52 15.39 -13.94
C ARG A 256 12.37 16.36 -14.16
N LEU A 257 12.38 17.50 -13.48
CA LEU A 257 11.36 18.54 -13.59
C LEU A 257 11.58 19.45 -14.80
N THR A 258 12.82 19.57 -15.29
CA THR A 258 13.18 20.50 -16.38
C THR A 258 12.31 20.27 -17.61
N GLY A 259 11.56 21.30 -18.00
CA GLY A 259 10.71 21.28 -19.19
C GLY A 259 9.40 20.52 -19.08
N LYS A 260 9.06 19.96 -17.89
CA LYS A 260 7.82 19.20 -17.68
C LYS A 260 6.83 19.93 -16.79
N LYS A 261 5.54 19.74 -17.05
CA LYS A 261 4.47 20.30 -16.21
C LYS A 261 4.17 19.36 -15.05
N TYR A 262 4.45 19.79 -13.82
CA TYR A 262 4.27 18.95 -12.63
C TYR A 262 3.19 19.45 -11.66
N LEU A 263 2.59 18.52 -10.92
CA LEU A 263 1.76 18.78 -9.74
C LEU A 263 2.38 18.08 -8.52
N LEU A 264 2.82 18.85 -7.53
CA LEU A 264 3.34 18.31 -6.28
C LEU A 264 2.35 18.59 -5.14
N VAL A 265 2.02 17.58 -4.35
CA VAL A 265 1.26 17.74 -3.10
C VAL A 265 2.18 17.48 -1.90
N LEU A 266 2.31 18.48 -1.04
CA LEU A 266 2.99 18.41 0.26
C LEU A 266 1.92 18.40 1.36
N ASP A 267 1.68 17.23 1.94
CA ASP A 267 0.58 16.99 2.88
C ASP A 267 1.05 17.14 4.34
N ASP A 268 0.25 17.86 5.14
CA ASP A 268 0.38 18.15 6.58
C ASP A 268 1.69 18.89 6.95
N VAL A 269 1.94 20.03 6.32
CA VAL A 269 3.16 20.83 6.55
C VAL A 269 3.09 21.64 7.85
N TRP A 270 4.13 21.53 8.68
CA TRP A 270 4.23 22.21 9.99
C TRP A 270 5.37 23.23 10.12
N ASN A 271 6.46 23.06 9.37
CA ASN A 271 7.68 23.84 9.57
C ASN A 271 7.51 25.29 9.07
N LYS A 272 7.76 26.25 9.97
CA LYS A 272 7.62 27.70 9.72
C LYS A 272 8.89 28.33 9.13
N ASN A 273 10.01 27.60 9.09
CA ASN A 273 11.29 28.14 8.64
C ASN A 273 11.30 28.34 7.12
N GLY A 274 11.20 29.60 6.68
CA GLY A 274 11.19 29.97 5.26
C GLY A 274 12.48 29.60 4.52
N GLU A 275 13.63 29.64 5.18
CA GLU A 275 14.93 29.35 4.54
C GLU A 275 15.02 27.89 4.07
N ILE A 276 14.51 26.96 4.89
CA ILE A 276 14.47 25.52 4.57
C ILE A 276 13.60 25.27 3.32
N TRP A 277 12.48 25.98 3.21
CA TRP A 277 11.59 25.88 2.04
C TRP A 277 12.19 26.52 0.81
N ASP A 278 12.83 27.69 0.95
CA ASP A 278 13.53 28.34 -0.16
C ASP A 278 14.60 27.40 -0.75
N HIS A 279 15.38 26.70 0.08
CA HIS A 279 16.33 25.68 -0.36
C HIS A 279 15.68 24.45 -1.03
N LEU A 280 14.59 23.93 -0.48
CA LEU A 280 13.89 22.77 -1.06
C LEU A 280 13.25 23.10 -2.41
N LEU A 281 12.72 24.31 -2.58
CA LEU A 281 11.95 24.73 -3.74
C LEU A 281 12.83 25.13 -4.95
N LEU A 282 14.15 25.31 -4.78
CA LEU A 282 15.06 25.68 -5.87
C LEU A 282 14.95 24.81 -7.14
N PRO A 283 14.92 23.46 -7.07
CA PRO A 283 14.83 22.60 -8.25
C PRO A 283 13.52 22.76 -9.04
N PHE A 284 12.45 23.18 -8.36
CA PHE A 284 11.10 23.30 -8.90
C PHE A 284 10.94 24.50 -9.84
N ASN A 285 11.84 25.49 -9.74
CA ASN A 285 11.85 26.68 -10.58
C ASN A 285 12.23 26.40 -12.05
N LYS A 286 12.69 25.18 -12.38
CA LYS A 286 13.01 24.77 -13.76
C LYS A 286 11.89 23.99 -14.45
N GLY A 287 10.75 23.79 -13.78
CA GLY A 287 9.55 23.23 -14.40
C GLY A 287 9.02 24.03 -15.58
N SER A 288 8.20 23.42 -16.42
CA SER A 288 7.48 24.19 -17.44
C SER A 288 6.40 25.07 -16.81
N SER A 289 6.09 26.18 -17.46
CA SER A 289 4.99 27.08 -17.06
C SER A 289 3.67 26.31 -16.89
N GLY A 290 2.95 26.59 -15.82
CA GLY A 290 1.74 25.86 -15.45
C GLY A 290 1.98 24.75 -14.41
N SER A 291 3.22 24.50 -13.98
CA SER A 291 3.51 23.63 -12.83
C SER A 291 2.95 24.23 -11.54
N LYS A 292 2.43 23.40 -10.63
CA LYS A 292 1.74 23.84 -9.40
C LYS A 292 2.13 22.99 -8.19
N ILE A 293 2.08 23.60 -7.02
CA ILE A 293 2.31 22.92 -5.74
C ILE A 293 1.08 23.12 -4.84
N ILE A 294 0.57 22.05 -4.25
CA ILE A 294 -0.50 22.08 -3.23
C ILE A 294 0.14 21.77 -1.89
N VAL A 295 -0.16 22.59 -0.89
CA VAL A 295 0.28 22.42 0.49
C VAL A 295 -0.96 22.29 1.37
N THR A 296 -1.01 21.28 2.24
CA THR A 296 -2.04 21.24 3.30
C THR A 296 -1.36 21.57 4.63
N THR A 297 -1.97 22.45 5.43
CA THR A 297 -1.42 22.82 6.75
C THR A 297 -2.51 23.20 7.73
N ARG A 298 -2.18 23.17 9.02
CA ARG A 298 -3.05 23.68 10.10
C ARG A 298 -2.71 25.10 10.50
N ASN A 299 -1.58 25.62 10.03
CA ASN A 299 -1.06 26.89 10.47
C ASN A 299 -0.98 27.89 9.31
N LYS A 300 -1.71 29.00 9.41
CA LYS A 300 -1.70 30.07 8.40
C LYS A 300 -0.32 30.68 8.19
N GLU A 301 0.53 30.72 9.22
CA GLU A 301 1.90 31.24 9.12
C GLU A 301 2.78 30.40 8.19
N VAL A 302 2.54 29.08 8.09
CA VAL A 302 3.29 28.21 7.17
C VAL A 302 2.99 28.59 5.71
N ALA A 303 1.73 28.90 5.40
CA ALA A 303 1.35 29.36 4.07
C ALA A 303 2.04 30.68 3.70
N SER A 304 2.22 31.58 4.68
CA SER A 304 2.98 32.83 4.52
C SER A 304 4.48 32.56 4.33
N SER A 305 5.09 31.68 5.15
CA SER A 305 6.49 31.30 5.02
C SER A 305 6.82 30.66 3.67
N MET A 306 5.89 29.88 3.11
CA MET A 306 6.03 29.28 1.77
C MET A 306 5.66 30.23 0.62
N LYS A 307 5.34 31.50 0.90
CA LYS A 307 4.98 32.51 -0.11
C LYS A 307 3.83 32.05 -1.02
N SER A 308 2.78 31.50 -0.41
CA SER A 308 1.64 30.90 -1.12
C SER A 308 0.93 31.91 -2.03
N SER A 309 0.66 31.51 -3.27
CA SER A 309 -0.05 32.31 -4.27
C SER A 309 -1.56 32.31 -4.06
N MET A 310 -2.10 31.24 -3.48
CA MET A 310 -3.49 31.13 -3.08
C MET A 310 -3.57 30.54 -1.67
N LEU A 311 -4.36 31.18 -0.82
CA LEU A 311 -4.70 30.69 0.51
C LEU A 311 -6.17 30.30 0.52
N LEU A 312 -6.45 29.01 0.69
CA LEU A 312 -7.81 28.52 0.90
C LEU A 312 -7.99 28.21 2.38
N ASP A 313 -8.72 29.07 3.08
CA ASP A 313 -9.14 28.80 4.46
C ASP A 313 -10.36 27.88 4.43
N LEU A 314 -10.18 26.66 4.92
CA LEU A 314 -11.17 25.61 4.85
C LEU A 314 -12.12 25.73 6.03
N GLU A 315 -13.31 26.23 5.78
CA GLU A 315 -14.35 26.42 6.80
C GLU A 315 -14.95 25.08 7.28
N PRO A 316 -15.56 25.03 8.48
CA PRO A 316 -16.32 23.88 8.95
C PRO A 316 -17.43 23.53 7.96
N LEU A 317 -17.84 22.26 7.93
CA LEU A 317 -18.98 21.86 7.12
C LEU A 317 -20.25 22.54 7.65
N GLU A 318 -21.12 22.94 6.73
CA GLU A 318 -22.46 23.43 7.07
C GLU A 318 -23.25 22.35 7.81
N GLU A 319 -24.21 22.77 8.63
CA GLU A 319 -25.02 21.88 9.46
C GLU A 319 -25.79 20.86 8.60
N SER A 320 -26.29 21.30 7.44
CA SER A 320 -27.00 20.45 6.46
C SER A 320 -26.11 19.34 5.89
N ASP A 321 -24.87 19.67 5.53
CA ASP A 321 -23.87 18.72 5.03
C ASP A 321 -23.38 17.77 6.13
N CYS A 322 -23.21 18.28 7.36
CA CYS A 322 -22.92 17.46 8.53
C CYS A 322 -24.03 16.46 8.81
N TRP A 323 -25.29 16.91 8.78
CA TRP A 323 -26.46 16.06 8.96
C TRP A 323 -26.55 14.98 7.87
N SER A 324 -26.35 15.35 6.61
CA SER A 324 -26.31 14.40 5.49
C SER A 324 -25.22 13.33 5.68
N LEU A 325 -24.01 13.77 6.05
CA LEU A 325 -22.89 12.87 6.35
C LEU A 325 -23.20 11.94 7.53
N PHE A 326 -23.77 12.49 8.61
CA PHE A 326 -24.14 11.74 9.80
C PHE A 326 -25.22 10.70 9.54
N VAL A 327 -26.31 11.09 8.85
CA VAL A 327 -27.41 10.19 8.51
C VAL A 327 -26.90 8.98 7.74
N ARG A 328 -26.06 9.22 6.72
CA ARG A 328 -25.51 8.14 5.91
C ARG A 328 -24.67 7.16 6.73
N LEU A 329 -23.98 7.64 7.77
CA LEU A 329 -23.11 6.82 8.62
C LEU A 329 -23.87 6.12 9.76
N ALA A 330 -24.68 6.86 10.51
CA ALA A 330 -25.39 6.37 11.70
C ALA A 330 -26.60 5.49 11.35
N PHE A 331 -27.36 5.85 10.31
CA PHE A 331 -28.62 5.17 9.97
C PHE A 331 -28.44 4.06 8.92
N HIS A 332 -27.35 4.07 8.14
CA HIS A 332 -26.94 2.99 7.22
C HIS A 332 -28.11 2.39 6.39
N ASN A 333 -28.70 3.20 5.51
CA ASN A 333 -29.85 2.89 4.66
C ASN A 333 -31.19 2.71 5.39
N ARG A 334 -31.27 2.99 6.70
CA ARG A 334 -32.57 3.14 7.40
C ARG A 334 -33.18 4.49 7.06
N ASN A 335 -34.50 4.54 6.95
CA ASN A 335 -35.21 5.78 6.72
C ASN A 335 -35.26 6.60 8.01
N VAL A 336 -34.79 7.85 7.98
CA VAL A 336 -34.71 8.72 9.16
C VAL A 336 -36.09 9.00 9.74
N SER A 337 -37.10 9.13 8.87
CA SER A 337 -38.50 9.42 9.26
C SER A 337 -39.13 8.35 10.15
N GLU A 338 -38.58 7.13 10.18
CA GLU A 338 -39.03 6.04 11.07
C GLU A 338 -38.52 6.20 12.51
N TYR A 339 -37.55 7.12 12.76
CA TYR A 339 -36.88 7.28 14.05
C TYR A 339 -36.80 8.75 14.48
N PRO A 340 -37.94 9.43 14.73
CA PRO A 340 -37.98 10.87 15.02
C PRO A 340 -37.22 11.27 16.30
N ILE A 341 -37.14 10.38 17.29
CA ILE A 341 -36.41 10.63 18.53
C ILE A 341 -34.90 10.57 18.29
N HIS A 342 -34.42 9.59 17.53
CA HIS A 342 -33.01 9.51 17.13
C HIS A 342 -32.64 10.68 16.21
N GLU A 343 -33.54 11.14 15.35
CA GLU A 343 -33.33 12.35 14.57
C GLU A 343 -33.08 13.57 15.47
N SER A 344 -33.96 13.79 16.47
CA SER A 344 -33.82 14.91 17.40
C SER A 344 -32.53 14.84 18.22
N ILE A 345 -32.20 13.68 18.80
CA ILE A 345 -30.95 13.51 19.56
C ILE A 345 -29.73 13.64 18.63
N GLY A 346 -29.83 13.11 17.41
CA GLY A 346 -28.78 13.17 16.40
C GLY A 346 -28.43 14.61 16.02
N LYS A 347 -29.42 15.48 15.79
CA LYS A 347 -29.20 16.90 15.48
C LYS A 347 -28.44 17.59 16.61
N ASN A 348 -28.89 17.40 17.85
CA ASN A 348 -28.19 17.93 19.04
C ASN A 348 -26.75 17.42 19.17
N ILE A 349 -26.46 16.18 18.75
CA ILE A 349 -25.10 15.62 18.75
C ILE A 349 -24.23 16.30 17.67
N ILE A 350 -24.79 16.58 16.49
CA ILE A 350 -24.07 17.28 15.41
C ILE A 350 -23.73 18.71 15.79
N ASP A 351 -24.63 19.41 16.48
CA ASP A 351 -24.36 20.76 16.98
C ASP A 351 -23.11 20.77 17.86
N LYS A 352 -22.94 19.74 18.70
CA LYS A 352 -21.73 19.55 19.52
C LYS A 352 -20.48 19.14 18.73
N CYS A 353 -20.62 18.67 17.49
CA CYS A 353 -19.48 18.31 16.63
C CYS A 353 -18.80 19.52 15.96
N GLY A 354 -19.44 20.69 15.97
CA GLY A 354 -18.86 21.94 15.49
C GLY A 354 -18.44 21.92 14.01
N GLY A 355 -19.16 21.19 13.17
CA GLY A 355 -18.89 21.16 11.72
C GLY A 355 -17.65 20.36 11.29
N LEU A 356 -17.04 19.57 12.19
CA LEU A 356 -15.82 18.80 11.88
C LEU A 356 -16.14 17.42 11.26
N PRO A 357 -15.80 17.16 9.98
CA PRO A 357 -16.10 15.89 9.31
C PRO A 357 -15.57 14.65 10.03
N LEU A 358 -14.36 14.71 10.62
CA LEU A 358 -13.80 13.58 11.35
C LEU A 358 -14.60 13.26 12.62
N ALA A 359 -15.07 14.29 13.33
CA ALA A 359 -15.89 14.13 14.53
C ALA A 359 -17.24 13.50 14.19
N VAL A 360 -17.90 14.03 13.15
CA VAL A 360 -19.16 13.49 12.61
C VAL A 360 -18.99 12.05 12.15
N LYS A 361 -17.90 11.73 11.44
CA LYS A 361 -17.61 10.36 10.99
C LYS A 361 -17.46 9.39 12.14
N THR A 362 -16.69 9.78 13.16
CA THR A 362 -16.39 8.94 14.31
C THR A 362 -17.66 8.65 15.12
N LEU A 363 -18.44 9.68 15.46
CA LEU A 363 -19.69 9.51 16.21
C LEU A 363 -20.78 8.83 15.41
N GLY A 364 -20.95 9.17 14.14
CA GLY A 364 -21.92 8.50 13.26
C GLY A 364 -21.67 6.99 13.23
N ASN A 365 -20.41 6.58 13.06
CA ASN A 365 -20.04 5.16 13.09
C ASN A 365 -20.16 4.50 14.46
N LEU A 366 -19.90 5.23 15.56
CA LEU A 366 -20.11 4.73 16.92
C LEU A 366 -21.60 4.50 17.22
N LEU A 367 -22.45 5.49 16.91
CA LEU A 367 -23.89 5.46 17.16
C LEU A 367 -24.62 4.46 16.28
N ARG A 368 -24.08 4.16 15.08
CA ARG A 368 -24.52 3.04 14.25
C ARG A 368 -24.48 1.71 15.02
N ARG A 369 -23.47 1.52 15.88
CA ARG A 369 -23.31 0.32 16.72
C ARG A 369 -24.23 0.35 17.94
N LYS A 370 -24.42 1.53 18.52
CA LYS A 370 -25.25 1.80 19.71
C LYS A 370 -26.57 2.47 19.32
N PHE A 371 -27.45 1.76 18.60
CA PHE A 371 -28.65 2.36 18.03
C PHE A 371 -29.83 2.48 19.01
N SER A 372 -29.66 2.22 20.31
CA SER A 372 -30.74 2.37 21.27
C SER A 372 -30.94 3.84 21.68
N GLN A 373 -32.19 4.24 21.95
CA GLN A 373 -32.52 5.61 22.36
C GLN A 373 -31.80 6.02 23.65
N SER A 374 -31.77 5.13 24.64
CA SER A 374 -31.11 5.37 25.93
C SER A 374 -29.60 5.58 25.80
N GLU A 375 -28.93 4.91 24.86
CA GLU A 375 -27.50 5.10 24.63
C GLU A 375 -27.21 6.43 23.93
N TRP A 376 -28.05 6.84 22.97
CA TRP A 376 -27.93 8.14 22.31
C TRP A 376 -28.13 9.28 23.31
N ALA A 377 -29.15 9.19 24.16
CA ALA A 377 -29.39 10.16 25.23
C ALA A 377 -28.22 10.20 26.22
N LYS A 378 -27.72 9.05 26.67
CA LYS A 378 -26.56 8.97 27.57
C LYS A 378 -25.31 9.63 26.97
N ILE A 379 -25.05 9.42 25.68
CA ILE A 379 -23.92 10.05 24.96
C ILE A 379 -24.12 11.57 24.86
N LEU A 380 -25.34 12.04 24.61
CA LEU A 380 -25.63 13.48 24.54
C LEU A 380 -25.47 14.17 25.90
N GLU A 381 -25.89 13.51 26.98
CA GLU A 381 -25.94 14.02 28.35
C GLU A 381 -24.61 13.92 29.13
N THR A 382 -23.57 13.28 28.60
CA THR A 382 -22.30 13.12 29.36
C THR A 382 -21.57 14.44 29.61
N ASP A 383 -21.03 14.64 30.81
CA ASP A 383 -20.18 15.80 31.14
C ASP A 383 -18.85 15.87 30.35
N LEU A 384 -18.53 14.82 29.59
CA LEU A 384 -17.31 14.71 28.77
C LEU A 384 -17.24 15.77 27.65
N TRP A 385 -18.37 16.35 27.25
CA TRP A 385 -18.41 17.45 26.28
C TRP A 385 -17.77 18.73 26.80
N CYS A 386 -17.76 18.94 28.12
CA CYS A 386 -17.36 20.19 28.78
C CYS A 386 -15.90 20.21 29.26
N LEU A 387 -15.14 19.14 29.05
CA LEU A 387 -13.76 18.98 29.56
C LEU A 387 -12.69 19.76 28.75
N SER A 388 -13.09 20.82 28.04
CA SER A 388 -12.28 21.51 27.03
C SER A 388 -11.25 22.52 27.58
N GLU A 389 -11.20 22.78 28.89
CA GLU A 389 -10.46 23.95 29.40
C GLU A 389 -8.99 23.70 29.80
N SER A 390 -8.55 22.45 30.06
CA SER A 390 -7.18 22.21 30.56
C SER A 390 -6.17 21.65 29.55
N ASP A 391 -6.61 21.00 28.46
CA ASP A 391 -5.77 20.47 27.37
C ASP A 391 -6.41 20.79 25.99
N SER A 392 -6.25 22.04 25.52
CA SER A 392 -6.90 22.61 24.32
C SER A 392 -6.56 21.94 22.97
N LYS A 393 -5.78 20.84 22.97
CA LYS A 393 -5.30 20.17 21.75
C LYS A 393 -6.13 18.97 21.32
N ILE A 394 -6.93 18.38 22.21
CA ILE A 394 -7.64 17.12 21.93
C ILE A 394 -9.13 17.38 21.78
N ASN A 395 -9.69 16.91 20.66
CA ASN A 395 -11.10 17.08 20.37
C ASN A 395 -11.98 16.25 21.35
N PRO A 396 -12.94 16.88 22.07
CA PRO A 396 -13.83 16.18 23.01
C PRO A 396 -14.62 15.01 22.38
N VAL A 397 -14.98 15.12 21.10
CA VAL A 397 -15.70 14.06 20.36
C VAL A 397 -14.87 12.80 20.21
N LEU A 398 -13.57 12.95 19.90
CA LEU A 398 -12.67 11.81 19.77
C LEU A 398 -12.45 11.14 21.14
N ARG A 399 -12.32 11.94 22.21
CA ARG A 399 -12.22 11.44 23.59
C ARG A 399 -13.48 10.68 24.02
N LEU A 400 -14.67 11.22 23.71
CA LEU A 400 -15.95 10.55 23.95
C LEU A 400 -16.04 9.21 23.21
N SER A 401 -15.56 9.18 21.97
CA SER A 401 -15.53 7.95 21.17
C SER A 401 -14.60 6.90 21.78
N TYR A 402 -13.43 7.31 22.29
CA TYR A 402 -12.51 6.43 23.02
C TYR A 402 -13.11 5.89 24.34
N HIS A 403 -13.77 6.73 25.15
CA HIS A 403 -14.38 6.28 26.41
C HIS A 403 -15.42 5.18 26.22
N ASN A 404 -16.11 5.21 25.08
CA ASN A 404 -17.12 4.23 24.72
C ASN A 404 -16.57 2.92 24.16
N LEU A 405 -15.24 2.77 24.03
CA LEU A 405 -14.60 1.53 23.60
C LEU A 405 -14.51 0.50 24.73
N PRO A 406 -14.51 -0.80 24.40
CA PRO A 406 -14.15 -1.86 25.34
C PRO A 406 -12.71 -1.69 25.87
N SER A 407 -12.46 -2.17 27.08
CA SER A 407 -11.17 -2.09 27.76
C SER A 407 -9.99 -2.66 26.93
N ASN A 408 -10.17 -3.82 26.32
CA ASN A 408 -9.16 -4.44 25.43
C ASN A 408 -8.82 -3.56 24.22
N LEU A 409 -9.85 -2.93 23.64
CA LEU A 409 -9.69 -2.06 22.48
C LEU A 409 -8.98 -0.76 22.85
N LYS A 410 -9.29 -0.19 24.02
CA LYS A 410 -8.59 0.99 24.58
C LYS A 410 -7.09 0.74 24.76
N ARG A 411 -6.71 -0.45 25.26
CA ARG A 411 -5.30 -0.83 25.43
C ARG A 411 -4.57 -0.97 24.09
N CYS A 412 -5.17 -1.66 23.12
CA CYS A 412 -4.63 -1.79 21.77
C CYS A 412 -4.45 -0.43 21.09
N PHE A 413 -5.47 0.44 21.23
CA PHE A 413 -5.43 1.81 20.71
C PHE A 413 -4.35 2.67 21.36
N ALA A 414 -4.24 2.67 22.68
CA ALA A 414 -3.22 3.45 23.38
C ALA A 414 -1.81 2.97 23.04
N TYR A 415 -1.61 1.67 22.82
CA TYR A 415 -0.32 1.12 22.37
C TYR A 415 0.12 1.71 21.02
N CYS A 416 -0.82 1.99 20.11
CA CYS A 416 -0.51 2.59 18.81
C CYS A 416 0.13 3.98 18.92
N SER A 417 0.08 4.64 20.09
CA SER A 417 0.80 5.89 20.32
C SER A 417 2.33 5.74 20.29
N ILE A 418 2.86 4.51 20.26
CA ILE A 418 4.28 4.27 20.04
C ILE A 418 4.73 4.78 18.66
N PHE A 419 3.85 4.77 17.65
CA PHE A 419 4.20 5.13 16.27
C PHE A 419 4.00 6.63 16.00
N PRO A 420 4.87 7.25 15.18
CA PRO A 420 4.77 8.67 14.86
C PRO A 420 3.54 8.99 14.01
N LYS A 421 3.26 10.29 13.89
CA LYS A 421 2.20 10.80 13.01
C LYS A 421 2.51 10.45 11.56
N GLY A 422 1.47 10.17 10.77
CA GLY A 422 1.59 9.72 9.38
C GLY A 422 2.21 8.32 9.18
N TYR A 423 2.51 7.56 10.24
CA TYR A 423 3.03 6.19 10.11
C TYR A 423 2.02 5.29 9.36
N THR A 424 2.53 4.51 8.41
CA THR A 424 1.72 3.52 7.69
C THR A 424 1.90 2.14 8.31
N TYR A 425 0.82 1.59 8.86
CA TYR A 425 0.77 0.29 9.50
C TYR A 425 0.43 -0.81 8.50
N ASP A 426 1.21 -1.90 8.47
CA ASP A 426 0.68 -3.17 8.01
C ASP A 426 -0.23 -3.76 9.10
N LYS A 427 -1.45 -4.16 8.71
CA LYS A 427 -2.43 -4.70 9.65
C LYS A 427 -1.93 -5.92 10.43
N ASN A 428 -1.27 -6.86 9.76
CA ASN A 428 -0.84 -8.10 10.40
C ASN A 428 0.34 -7.84 11.34
N GLN A 429 1.26 -6.97 10.94
CA GLN A 429 2.38 -6.56 11.79
C GLN A 429 1.90 -5.89 13.09
N LEU A 430 0.91 -5.00 13.02
CA LEU A 430 0.35 -4.38 14.23
C LEU A 430 -0.33 -5.40 15.16
N ILE A 431 -1.05 -6.36 14.59
CA ILE A 431 -1.64 -7.47 15.36
C ILE A 431 -0.55 -8.30 16.05
N ASN A 432 0.54 -8.61 15.36
CA ASN A 432 1.68 -9.34 15.95
C ASN A 432 2.32 -8.57 17.13
N LEU A 433 2.37 -7.23 17.08
CA LEU A 433 2.82 -6.41 18.19
C LEU A 433 1.84 -6.44 19.38
N TRP A 434 0.54 -6.39 19.13
CA TRP A 434 -0.47 -6.54 20.18
C TRP A 434 -0.43 -7.93 20.84
N MET A 435 -0.17 -8.98 20.06
CA MET A 435 0.06 -10.34 20.57
C MET A 435 1.30 -10.41 21.46
N ALA A 436 2.43 -9.89 20.98
CA ALA A 436 3.68 -9.88 21.73
C ALA A 436 3.56 -9.14 23.06
N GLU A 437 2.83 -8.01 23.11
CA GLU A 437 2.59 -7.31 24.38
C GLU A 437 1.65 -8.08 25.31
N GLY A 438 0.86 -9.03 24.78
CA GLY A 438 -0.15 -9.77 25.54
C GLY A 438 -1.47 -9.01 25.68
N LEU A 439 -1.80 -8.12 24.73
CA LEU A 439 -3.06 -7.38 24.73
C LEU A 439 -4.26 -8.24 24.30
N LEU A 440 -4.01 -9.37 23.64
CA LEU A 440 -5.03 -10.24 23.04
C LEU A 440 -5.35 -11.51 23.86
N LYS A 441 -4.75 -11.68 25.04
CA LYS A 441 -4.85 -12.94 25.83
C LYS A 441 -6.12 -13.06 26.69
N CYS A 442 -7.07 -12.11 26.60
CA CYS A 442 -8.15 -11.94 27.58
C CYS A 442 -9.53 -12.55 27.20
N CYS A 443 -9.66 -13.44 26.21
CA CYS A 443 -10.98 -13.91 25.78
C CYS A 443 -11.18 -15.43 25.88
N ARG A 444 -12.07 -15.87 26.78
CA ARG A 444 -12.50 -17.27 27.01
C ARG A 444 -13.29 -17.92 25.85
N GLY A 445 -13.24 -17.35 24.64
CA GLY A 445 -14.15 -17.67 23.54
C GLY A 445 -13.68 -18.72 22.53
N GLY A 446 -12.58 -19.43 22.78
CA GLY A 446 -12.04 -20.44 21.85
C GLY A 446 -11.45 -19.88 20.53
N LYS A 447 -11.46 -18.55 20.34
CA LYS A 447 -10.85 -17.86 19.20
C LYS A 447 -9.33 -17.79 19.36
N SER A 448 -8.62 -17.78 18.23
CA SER A 448 -7.18 -17.50 18.20
C SER A 448 -6.88 -16.02 18.47
N GLU A 449 -5.64 -15.71 18.89
CA GLU A 449 -5.22 -14.33 19.12
C GLU A 449 -5.25 -13.50 17.82
N GLU A 450 -4.96 -14.13 16.68
CA GLU A 450 -4.99 -13.52 15.36
C GLU A 450 -6.42 -13.15 14.94
N GLU A 451 -7.40 -14.01 15.22
CA GLU A 451 -8.82 -13.72 14.97
C GLU A 451 -9.30 -12.56 15.85
N LEU A 452 -8.96 -12.58 17.15
CA LEU A 452 -9.31 -11.49 18.05
C LEU A 452 -8.64 -10.17 17.63
N GLY A 453 -7.36 -10.21 17.28
CA GLY A 453 -6.62 -9.05 16.79
C GLY A 453 -7.24 -8.47 15.52
N ASN A 454 -7.69 -9.33 14.60
CA ASN A 454 -8.44 -8.93 13.41
C ASN A 454 -9.76 -8.26 13.76
N GLU A 455 -10.52 -8.80 14.72
CA GLU A 455 -11.79 -8.23 15.18
C GLU A 455 -11.58 -6.84 15.79
N LEU A 456 -10.63 -6.69 16.71
CA LEU A 456 -10.30 -5.41 17.35
C LEU A 456 -9.77 -4.39 16.33
N PHE A 457 -8.92 -4.81 15.40
CA PHE A 457 -8.43 -3.92 14.33
C PHE A 457 -9.59 -3.41 13.47
N ASN A 458 -10.45 -4.33 13.01
CA ASN A 458 -11.62 -3.98 12.19
C ASN A 458 -12.61 -3.08 12.98
N ASP A 459 -12.66 -3.20 14.30
CA ASP A 459 -13.46 -2.31 15.15
C ASP A 459 -12.91 -0.89 15.18
N LEU A 460 -11.59 -0.72 15.32
CA LEU A 460 -10.93 0.59 15.21
C LEU A 460 -11.05 1.19 13.79
N GLU A 461 -10.94 0.37 12.74
CA GLU A 461 -11.21 0.78 11.35
C GLU A 461 -12.65 1.30 11.21
N SER A 462 -13.62 0.57 11.75
CA SER A 462 -15.03 0.91 11.56
C SER A 462 -15.46 2.22 12.23
N ILE A 463 -14.79 2.64 13.30
CA ILE A 463 -15.02 3.95 13.94
C ILE A 463 -14.12 5.05 13.37
N SER A 464 -13.40 4.76 12.28
CA SER A 464 -12.50 5.69 11.58
C SER A 464 -11.24 6.11 12.36
N PHE A 465 -10.86 5.34 13.39
CA PHE A 465 -9.58 5.52 14.08
C PHE A 465 -8.41 5.01 13.22
N PHE A 466 -8.64 3.94 12.46
CA PHE A 466 -7.78 3.56 11.33
C PHE A 466 -8.45 3.88 10.01
N GLN A 467 -7.65 4.38 9.08
CA GLN A 467 -8.07 4.69 7.71
C GLN A 467 -7.15 3.93 6.76
N ARG A 468 -7.69 3.41 5.66
CA ARG A 468 -6.87 2.72 4.67
C ARG A 468 -5.91 3.70 4.00
N SER A 469 -4.66 3.29 3.87
CA SER A 469 -3.69 4.03 3.08
C SER A 469 -4.04 3.90 1.61
N LEU A 470 -4.07 5.02 0.91
CA LEU A 470 -4.26 5.06 -0.55
C LEU A 470 -2.91 5.14 -1.29
N TYR A 471 -1.79 5.21 -0.55
CA TYR A 471 -0.44 5.37 -1.09
C TYR A 471 0.13 4.07 -1.65
N PHE A 472 -0.32 2.92 -1.15
CA PHE A 472 0.15 1.61 -1.56
C PHE A 472 -0.98 0.85 -2.24
N GLU A 473 -0.70 0.23 -3.39
CA GLU A 473 -1.67 -0.62 -4.10
C GLU A 473 -2.05 -1.89 -3.30
N ASP A 474 -1.30 -2.21 -2.25
CA ASP A 474 -1.57 -3.31 -1.33
C ASP A 474 -2.72 -2.96 -0.36
N ASN A 475 -3.80 -3.74 -0.45
CA ASN A 475 -5.03 -3.60 0.35
C ASN A 475 -4.88 -3.76 1.88
N ASN A 476 -3.65 -3.83 2.43
CA ASN A 476 -3.40 -4.11 3.84
C ASN A 476 -2.69 -3.00 4.63
N SER A 477 -2.46 -1.84 3.99
CA SER A 477 -1.79 -0.68 4.60
C SER A 477 -2.80 0.31 5.17
N PHE A 478 -2.58 0.78 6.40
CA PHE A 478 -3.47 1.69 7.13
C PHE A 478 -2.71 2.87 7.73
N VAL A 479 -3.39 3.96 8.04
CA VAL A 479 -2.85 5.16 8.71
C VAL A 479 -3.80 5.58 9.82
N MET A 480 -3.25 6.13 10.90
CA MET A 480 -3.99 6.75 11.99
C MET A 480 -3.92 8.26 11.81
N HIS A 481 -5.07 8.94 11.78
CA HIS A 481 -5.13 10.39 11.64
C HIS A 481 -4.44 11.08 12.84
N ASP A 482 -3.76 12.20 12.64
CA ASP A 482 -2.89 12.77 13.69
C ASP A 482 -3.63 13.17 14.96
N LEU A 483 -4.85 13.71 14.85
CA LEU A 483 -5.71 13.99 16.02
C LEU A 483 -6.05 12.73 16.82
N VAL A 484 -6.16 11.59 16.15
CA VAL A 484 -6.39 10.29 16.77
C VAL A 484 -5.08 9.78 17.40
N ASN A 485 -3.93 10.00 16.75
CA ASN A 485 -2.62 9.74 17.35
C ASN A 485 -2.36 10.61 18.60
N ASP A 486 -2.73 11.89 18.57
CA ASP A 486 -2.63 12.81 19.71
C ASP A 486 -3.52 12.34 20.88
N LEU A 487 -4.72 11.82 20.59
CA LEU A 487 -5.56 11.16 21.59
C LEU A 487 -4.89 9.88 22.12
N ALA A 488 -4.37 9.01 21.27
CA ALA A 488 -3.66 7.81 21.73
C ALA A 488 -2.47 8.17 22.63
N LYS A 489 -1.73 9.24 22.30
CA LYS A 489 -0.63 9.77 23.11
C LYS A 489 -1.10 10.22 24.48
N SER A 490 -2.20 10.98 24.57
CA SER A 490 -2.73 11.41 25.88
C SER A 490 -3.18 10.23 26.73
N GLU A 491 -3.83 9.23 26.13
CA GLU A 491 -4.35 8.06 26.83
C GLU A 491 -3.25 7.06 27.23
N SER A 492 -2.12 7.07 26.53
CA SER A 492 -0.94 6.25 26.85
C SER A 492 -0.12 6.75 28.06
N LEU A 493 -0.41 7.96 28.58
CA LEU A 493 0.10 8.50 29.85
C LEU A 493 1.62 8.31 30.07
N LYS A 494 2.42 8.65 29.04
CA LYS A 494 3.90 8.60 29.04
C LYS A 494 4.52 7.19 29.04
N LEU A 495 3.73 6.13 28.86
CA LEU A 495 4.24 4.76 28.70
C LEU A 495 4.95 4.57 27.35
N CYS A 496 4.45 5.23 26.30
CA CYS A 496 5.04 5.25 24.98
C CYS A 496 5.88 6.51 24.79
N LEU A 497 7.06 6.36 24.17
CA LEU A 497 7.92 7.47 23.81
C LEU A 497 8.37 7.33 22.35
N GLN A 498 8.29 8.44 21.63
CA GLN A 498 8.78 8.58 20.26
C GLN A 498 10.05 9.40 20.30
N ILE A 499 11.13 8.86 19.73
CA ILE A 499 12.42 9.53 19.69
C ILE A 499 12.76 9.80 18.23
N GLU A 500 12.90 11.08 17.89
CA GLU A 500 13.13 11.56 16.53
C GLU A 500 14.27 12.60 16.47
N GLY A 501 15.26 12.39 15.61
CA GLY A 501 16.38 13.32 15.39
C GLY A 501 17.28 13.52 16.61
N ASP A 502 18.10 14.59 16.62
CA ASP A 502 19.15 14.86 17.63
C ASP A 502 18.66 15.67 18.87
N LYS A 503 17.36 15.82 19.07
CA LYS A 503 16.86 16.57 20.24
C LYS A 503 16.94 15.69 21.48
N GLY A 504 17.84 16.06 22.41
CA GLY A 504 17.97 15.42 23.73
C GLY A 504 16.68 15.49 24.54
N GLN A 505 15.84 14.47 24.44
CA GLN A 505 14.61 14.34 25.21
C GLN A 505 14.87 13.62 26.54
N TYR A 506 14.25 14.15 27.61
CA TYR A 506 14.20 13.48 28.89
C TYR A 506 13.32 12.22 28.80
N ILE A 507 13.89 11.05 29.11
CA ILE A 507 13.15 9.79 29.12
C ILE A 507 12.62 9.53 30.54
N CYS A 508 11.32 9.33 30.66
CA CYS A 508 10.68 9.00 31.92
C CYS A 508 11.01 7.55 32.34
N GLU A 509 11.28 7.32 33.62
CA GLU A 509 11.52 5.96 34.16
C GLU A 509 10.31 5.02 34.00
N LYS A 510 9.11 5.60 33.86
CA LYS A 510 7.87 4.87 33.60
C LYS A 510 7.69 4.44 32.15
N THR A 511 8.52 4.90 31.22
CA THR A 511 8.43 4.51 29.81
C THR A 511 8.62 3.00 29.65
N ARG A 512 7.78 2.38 28.85
CA ARG A 512 7.74 0.92 28.58
C ARG A 512 7.91 0.59 27.10
N HIS A 513 7.53 1.51 26.22
CA HIS A 513 7.60 1.30 24.78
C HIS A 513 8.30 2.48 24.12
N ILE A 514 9.34 2.20 23.35
CA ILE A 514 10.09 3.20 22.60
C ILE A 514 10.06 2.83 21.14
N TRP A 515 9.65 3.79 20.32
CA TRP A 515 9.99 3.81 18.91
C TRP A 515 11.02 4.91 18.71
N CYS A 516 12.07 4.59 17.96
CA CYS A 516 13.11 5.55 17.66
C CYS A 516 13.50 5.48 16.19
N SER A 517 13.60 6.67 15.60
CA SER A 517 14.21 6.89 14.30
C SER A 517 15.42 7.80 14.52
N LEU A 518 16.59 7.25 14.22
CA LEU A 518 17.89 7.77 14.63
C LEU A 518 18.83 7.91 13.42
N ASP A 519 19.86 8.75 13.56
CA ASP A 519 20.89 8.98 12.54
C ASP A 519 22.19 8.24 12.91
N LEU A 520 23.16 8.16 11.99
CA LEU A 520 24.40 7.37 12.13
C LEU A 520 25.26 7.61 13.39
N LYS A 521 25.01 8.66 14.18
CA LYS A 521 25.78 9.01 15.39
C LYS A 521 25.14 8.55 16.71
N ASP A 522 24.02 7.84 16.66
CA ASP A 522 23.15 7.62 17.83
C ASP A 522 23.41 6.36 18.67
N ASP A 523 24.37 5.51 18.30
CA ASP A 523 24.76 4.33 19.11
C ASP A 523 25.08 4.71 20.56
N ALA A 524 25.77 5.84 20.74
CA ALA A 524 26.09 6.38 22.06
C ALA A 524 24.84 6.85 22.82
N ARG A 525 23.80 7.32 22.12
CA ARG A 525 22.55 7.81 22.73
C ARG A 525 21.67 6.66 23.19
N ILE A 526 21.48 5.63 22.35
CA ILE A 526 20.74 4.41 22.72
C ILE A 526 21.41 3.74 23.92
N SER A 527 22.75 3.61 23.90
CA SER A 527 23.49 3.01 25.02
C SER A 527 23.42 3.86 26.31
N LYS A 528 23.54 5.20 26.23
CA LYS A 528 23.57 6.07 27.42
C LYS A 528 22.20 6.37 28.03
N GLN A 529 21.14 6.48 27.24
CA GLN A 529 19.81 6.92 27.72
C GLN A 529 18.82 5.76 27.79
N ILE A 530 18.63 5.02 26.68
CA ILE A 530 17.62 3.97 26.59
C ILE A 530 17.98 2.78 27.48
N CYS A 531 19.25 2.35 27.48
CA CYS A 531 19.70 1.20 28.28
C CYS A 531 19.65 1.43 29.81
N LYS A 532 19.31 2.64 30.29
CA LYS A 532 19.08 2.92 31.72
C LYS A 532 17.66 2.51 32.16
N ILE A 533 16.73 2.36 31.23
CA ILE A 533 15.32 2.10 31.52
C ILE A 533 15.16 0.61 31.80
N LYS A 534 15.18 0.25 33.08
CA LYS A 534 15.09 -1.15 33.47
C LYS A 534 13.77 -1.80 33.01
N GLY A 535 12.64 -1.11 33.04
CA GLY A 535 11.33 -1.69 32.71
C GLY A 535 10.96 -1.73 31.22
N LEU A 536 11.89 -1.48 30.29
CA LEU A 536 11.55 -1.37 28.86
C LEU A 536 11.07 -2.71 28.27
N ARG A 537 9.91 -2.70 27.61
CA ARG A 537 9.26 -3.86 26.99
C ARG A 537 9.34 -3.85 25.47
N SER A 538 9.29 -2.69 24.83
CA SER A 538 9.41 -2.57 23.38
C SER A 538 10.49 -1.57 23.00
N LEU A 539 11.39 -1.98 22.12
CA LEU A 539 12.35 -1.10 21.45
C LEU A 539 12.26 -1.33 19.95
N LEU A 540 11.64 -0.39 19.24
CA LEU A 540 11.54 -0.40 17.78
C LEU A 540 12.53 0.63 17.22
N VAL A 541 13.65 0.16 16.69
CA VAL A 541 14.61 0.99 15.98
C VAL A 541 14.35 0.81 14.49
N GLU A 542 13.83 1.86 13.87
CA GLU A 542 13.43 1.82 12.47
C GLU A 542 14.13 2.91 11.67
N ARG A 543 14.50 2.55 10.44
CA ARG A 543 15.00 3.52 9.47
C ARG A 543 13.88 4.49 9.07
N ARG A 544 14.17 5.79 9.04
CA ARG A 544 13.34 6.76 8.28
C ARG A 544 13.43 6.39 6.81
N VAL A 545 12.30 6.09 6.18
CA VAL A 545 12.20 5.79 4.73
C VAL A 545 12.94 6.84 3.89
N TYR A 546 13.05 8.07 4.40
CA TYR A 546 13.62 9.23 3.72
C TYR A 546 15.14 9.40 3.84
N ASP A 547 15.85 8.71 4.74
CA ASP A 547 17.31 8.84 4.85
C ASP A 547 18.05 7.68 4.19
N GLY A 548 19.10 7.99 3.42
CA GLY A 548 19.87 7.05 2.59
C GLY A 548 20.76 6.12 3.41
N GLU A 549 21.25 6.62 4.56
CA GLU A 549 22.17 5.87 5.40
C GLU A 549 21.37 4.98 6.37
N ARG A 550 21.78 3.71 6.43
CA ARG A 550 21.19 2.77 7.37
C ARG A 550 21.85 2.97 8.73
N ILE A 551 21.05 3.08 9.78
CA ILE A 551 21.54 3.09 11.17
C ILE A 551 22.42 1.85 11.38
N THR A 552 23.72 2.05 11.61
CA THR A 552 24.62 0.93 11.89
C THR A 552 24.46 0.52 13.34
N ILE A 553 24.02 -0.72 13.58
CA ILE A 553 23.85 -1.24 14.93
C ILE A 553 25.15 -1.96 15.34
N SER A 554 26.02 -1.26 16.08
CA SER A 554 27.31 -1.85 16.49
C SER A 554 27.16 -3.01 17.48
N ASN A 555 28.15 -3.90 17.48
CA ASN A 555 28.22 -5.00 18.45
C ASN A 555 28.23 -4.52 19.92
N ASN A 556 28.79 -3.33 20.19
CA ASN A 556 28.78 -2.75 21.54
C ASN A 556 27.37 -2.36 21.97
N LEU A 557 26.60 -1.74 21.08
CA LEU A 557 25.22 -1.39 21.35
C LEU A 557 24.37 -2.64 21.58
N GLN A 558 24.49 -3.65 20.72
CA GLN A 558 23.82 -4.94 20.89
C GLN A 558 24.13 -5.55 22.25
N ARG A 559 25.42 -5.54 22.66
CA ARG A 559 25.86 -6.04 23.97
C ARG A 559 25.20 -5.29 25.12
N ASP A 560 25.07 -3.97 25.03
CA ASP A 560 24.41 -3.15 26.03
C ASP A 560 22.91 -3.44 26.11
N ILE A 561 22.20 -3.43 24.98
CA ILE A 561 20.76 -3.73 24.89
C ILE A 561 20.50 -5.12 25.47
N PHE A 562 21.19 -6.15 24.99
CA PHE A 562 20.93 -7.55 25.36
C PHE A 562 21.31 -7.89 26.81
N SER A 563 22.20 -7.11 27.43
CA SER A 563 22.61 -7.34 28.83
C SER A 563 21.80 -6.52 29.84
N LYS A 564 21.40 -5.30 29.49
CA LYS A 564 20.72 -4.36 30.40
C LYS A 564 19.19 -4.44 30.30
N LEU A 565 18.64 -4.64 29.11
CA LEU A 565 17.19 -4.56 28.83
C LEU A 565 16.52 -5.95 28.84
N LYS A 566 16.67 -6.69 29.95
CA LYS A 566 16.24 -8.10 30.05
C LYS A 566 14.73 -8.35 29.95
N TYR A 567 13.93 -7.29 30.04
CA TYR A 567 12.47 -7.37 30.02
C TYR A 567 11.84 -7.00 28.67
N LEU A 568 12.67 -6.83 27.64
CA LEU A 568 12.19 -6.66 26.28
C LEU A 568 11.34 -7.86 25.84
N ARG A 569 10.12 -7.56 25.42
CA ARG A 569 9.20 -8.44 24.69
C ARG A 569 9.31 -8.23 23.19
N MET A 570 9.67 -7.03 22.75
CA MET A 570 9.74 -6.68 21.33
C MET A 570 11.02 -5.93 21.02
N LEU A 571 11.69 -6.36 19.96
CA LEU A 571 12.87 -5.72 19.41
C LEU A 571 12.75 -5.63 17.89
N SER A 572 12.93 -4.45 17.34
CA SER A 572 13.04 -4.25 15.89
C SER A 572 14.32 -3.49 15.55
N PHE A 573 15.02 -3.99 14.54
CA PHE A 573 16.11 -3.31 13.83
C PHE A 573 15.78 -3.18 12.34
N CYS A 574 14.49 -3.03 12.03
CA CYS A 574 14.00 -2.98 10.66
C CYS A 574 14.67 -1.84 9.87
N GLY A 575 15.26 -2.20 8.73
CA GLY A 575 15.95 -1.27 7.84
C GLY A 575 17.34 -0.81 8.33
N CYS A 576 17.82 -1.29 9.47
CA CYS A 576 19.15 -0.96 9.99
C CYS A 576 20.28 -1.71 9.24
N GLU A 577 21.51 -1.19 9.37
CA GLU A 577 22.73 -1.85 8.94
C GLU A 577 23.25 -2.73 10.06
N LEU A 578 22.83 -4.00 9.99
CA LEU A 578 23.20 -5.06 10.88
C LEU A 578 23.74 -6.22 10.04
N THR A 579 25.02 -6.53 10.19
CA THR A 579 25.71 -7.64 9.49
C THR A 579 25.75 -8.91 10.33
N GLU A 580 25.87 -8.77 11.64
CA GLU A 580 25.93 -9.85 12.63
C GLU A 580 25.04 -9.52 13.83
N LEU A 581 24.30 -10.53 14.32
CA LEU A 581 23.53 -10.46 15.55
C LEU A 581 24.33 -11.13 16.68
N ALA A 582 24.64 -10.39 17.74
CA ALA A 582 25.48 -10.86 18.82
C ALA A 582 24.84 -12.02 19.61
N ASP A 583 25.66 -13.02 19.95
CA ASP A 583 25.24 -14.23 20.70
C ASP A 583 24.51 -13.93 22.01
N LYS A 584 24.73 -12.75 22.61
CA LYS A 584 24.04 -12.35 23.84
C LYS A 584 22.53 -12.13 23.69
N ILE A 585 21.97 -12.16 22.48
CA ILE A 585 20.51 -12.06 22.26
C ILE A 585 19.75 -13.08 23.10
N GLY A 586 20.33 -14.27 23.32
CA GLY A 586 19.76 -15.31 24.18
C GLY A 586 19.48 -14.87 25.62
N ASN A 587 20.03 -13.73 26.09
CA ASN A 587 19.72 -13.17 27.41
C ASN A 587 18.31 -12.57 27.51
N LEU A 588 17.69 -12.20 26.39
CA LEU A 588 16.36 -11.59 26.34
C LEU A 588 15.26 -12.64 26.46
N LYS A 589 15.21 -13.35 27.59
CA LYS A 589 14.32 -14.52 27.78
C LYS A 589 12.82 -14.20 27.63
N LEU A 590 12.41 -12.94 27.78
CA LEU A 590 11.02 -12.50 27.63
C LEU A 590 10.65 -12.07 26.20
N LEU A 591 11.60 -12.11 25.26
CA LEU A 591 11.38 -11.67 23.88
C LEU A 591 10.34 -12.56 23.18
N ARG A 592 9.34 -11.92 22.57
CA ARG A 592 8.22 -12.52 21.83
C ARG A 592 8.18 -12.06 20.37
N TYR A 593 8.71 -10.88 20.06
CA TYR A 593 8.76 -10.34 18.71
C TYR A 593 10.19 -9.88 18.39
N LEU A 594 10.72 -10.36 17.27
CA LEU A 594 11.99 -9.91 16.71
C LEU A 594 11.84 -9.60 15.22
N ASP A 595 12.17 -8.37 14.84
CA ASP A 595 12.12 -7.91 13.47
C ASP A 595 13.50 -7.42 13.00
N LEU A 596 14.03 -8.10 11.98
CA LEU A 596 15.31 -7.81 11.34
C LEU A 596 15.11 -7.51 9.85
N THR A 597 13.90 -7.11 9.45
CA THR A 597 13.54 -6.88 8.05
C THR A 597 14.51 -5.93 7.36
N SER A 598 14.88 -6.25 6.12
CA SER A 598 15.79 -5.47 5.27
C SER A 598 17.19 -5.22 5.86
N THR A 599 17.65 -6.01 6.84
CA THR A 599 19.03 -5.97 7.35
C THR A 599 20.00 -6.71 6.42
N LYS A 600 21.32 -6.58 6.64
CA LYS A 600 22.38 -7.26 5.87
C LYS A 600 22.93 -8.48 6.62
N ILE A 601 22.14 -9.09 7.50
CA ILE A 601 22.59 -10.14 8.39
C ILE A 601 23.03 -11.39 7.61
N LEU A 602 24.21 -11.92 7.94
CA LEU A 602 24.78 -13.10 7.27
C LEU A 602 24.22 -14.41 7.83
N SER A 603 24.09 -14.48 9.16
CA SER A 603 23.63 -15.64 9.91
C SER A 603 23.01 -15.22 11.24
N LEU A 604 22.11 -16.04 11.78
CA LEU A 604 21.59 -15.88 13.14
C LEU A 604 22.43 -16.71 14.13
N PRO A 605 22.73 -16.18 15.33
CA PRO A 605 23.42 -16.93 16.37
C PRO A 605 22.55 -18.07 16.91
N ASN A 606 23.16 -19.21 17.28
CA ASN A 606 22.43 -20.35 17.85
C ASN A 606 21.68 -19.99 19.16
N SER A 607 22.14 -18.97 19.88
CA SER A 607 21.49 -18.50 21.11
C SER A 607 20.08 -17.93 20.88
N ILE A 608 19.71 -17.58 19.64
CA ILE A 608 18.33 -17.19 19.31
C ILE A 608 17.35 -18.34 19.63
N CYS A 609 17.79 -19.59 19.51
CA CYS A 609 16.98 -20.77 19.80
C CYS A 609 16.74 -20.97 21.31
N GLU A 610 17.34 -20.14 22.16
CA GLU A 610 17.05 -20.10 23.60
C GLU A 610 15.92 -19.13 23.97
N LEU A 611 15.36 -18.43 22.98
CA LEU A 611 14.23 -17.52 23.14
C LEU A 611 12.91 -18.29 23.09
N TYR A 612 12.64 -19.12 24.10
CA TYR A 612 11.47 -20.02 24.15
C TYR A 612 10.11 -19.30 24.10
N ASN A 613 10.08 -18.00 24.34
CA ASN A 613 8.90 -17.15 24.29
C ASN A 613 8.69 -16.47 22.93
N LEU A 614 9.61 -16.65 21.96
CA LEU A 614 9.51 -15.99 20.67
C LEU A 614 8.26 -16.49 19.92
N GLU A 615 7.34 -15.57 19.64
CA GLU A 615 6.06 -15.79 18.94
C GLU A 615 6.16 -15.33 17.47
N THR A 616 6.91 -14.26 17.19
CA THR A 616 7.09 -13.70 15.84
C THR A 616 8.57 -13.44 15.54
N LEU A 617 9.04 -13.94 14.39
CA LEU A 617 10.35 -13.63 13.84
C LEU A 617 10.21 -13.17 12.38
N ILE A 618 10.64 -11.94 12.11
CA ILE A 618 10.56 -11.33 10.77
C ILE A 618 11.98 -11.15 10.21
N LEU A 619 12.26 -11.81 9.09
CA LEU A 619 13.55 -11.79 8.38
C LEU A 619 13.35 -11.41 6.91
N GLU A 620 12.26 -10.70 6.60
CA GLU A 620 11.95 -10.35 5.21
C GLU A 620 13.04 -9.47 4.59
N LYS A 621 13.32 -9.68 3.30
CA LYS A 621 14.32 -8.95 2.53
C LYS A 621 15.74 -8.98 3.14
N CYS A 622 16.05 -9.96 4.00
CA CYS A 622 17.41 -10.22 4.48
C CYS A 622 18.21 -10.96 3.40
N SER A 623 18.63 -10.21 2.37
CA SER A 623 19.24 -10.74 1.14
C SER A 623 20.62 -11.39 1.30
N LYS A 624 21.21 -11.35 2.49
CA LYS A 624 22.49 -12.00 2.79
C LYS A 624 22.36 -13.21 3.70
N LEU A 625 21.18 -13.46 4.25
CA LEU A 625 20.91 -14.59 5.13
C LEU A 625 20.78 -15.88 4.30
N THR A 626 21.63 -16.87 4.58
CA THR A 626 21.72 -18.12 3.79
C THR A 626 21.30 -19.37 4.55
N GLU A 627 21.25 -19.32 5.88
CA GLU A 627 20.87 -20.45 6.71
C GLU A 627 20.19 -20.01 8.01
N LEU A 628 19.38 -20.92 8.56
CA LEU A 628 18.79 -20.79 9.89
C LEU A 628 19.52 -21.71 10.89
N PRO A 629 19.60 -21.34 12.18
CA PRO A 629 20.23 -22.13 13.23
C PRO A 629 19.73 -23.58 13.32
N LEU A 630 20.62 -24.52 13.71
CA LEU A 630 20.29 -25.95 13.76
C LEU A 630 19.22 -26.31 14.80
N ASP A 631 19.19 -25.57 15.91
CA ASP A 631 18.30 -25.82 17.05
C ASP A 631 16.95 -25.07 16.95
N PHE A 632 16.56 -24.64 15.75
CA PHE A 632 15.37 -23.80 15.53
C PHE A 632 14.06 -24.42 16.05
N TYR A 633 13.98 -25.76 16.08
CA TYR A 633 12.84 -26.51 16.64
C TYR A 633 12.59 -26.25 18.13
N LYS A 634 13.51 -25.60 18.86
CA LYS A 634 13.33 -25.21 20.28
C LYS A 634 12.37 -24.03 20.46
N LEU A 635 12.09 -23.26 19.41
CA LEU A 635 11.18 -22.11 19.42
C LEU A 635 9.71 -22.53 19.40
N VAL A 636 9.29 -23.37 20.36
CA VAL A 636 7.99 -24.05 20.37
C VAL A 636 6.76 -23.13 20.43
N ARG A 637 6.95 -21.86 20.80
CA ARG A 637 5.90 -20.81 20.81
C ARG A 637 5.85 -19.99 19.54
N LEU A 638 6.72 -20.25 18.55
CA LEU A 638 6.76 -19.48 17.31
C LEU A 638 5.47 -19.71 16.51
N ARG A 639 4.80 -18.60 16.20
CA ARG A 639 3.55 -18.54 15.43
C ARG A 639 3.77 -17.95 14.04
N HIS A 640 4.66 -16.98 13.92
CA HIS A 640 4.90 -16.29 12.65
C HIS A 640 6.39 -16.25 12.31
N LEU A 641 6.73 -16.82 11.15
CA LEU A 641 8.07 -16.81 10.59
C LEU A 641 8.02 -16.25 9.16
N TYR A 642 8.59 -15.07 8.97
CA TYR A 642 8.64 -14.41 7.68
C TYR A 642 10.05 -14.46 7.08
N LEU A 643 10.17 -15.07 5.91
CA LEU A 643 11.44 -15.37 5.22
C LEU A 643 11.45 -14.89 3.76
N GLU A 644 10.46 -14.10 3.35
CA GLU A 644 10.34 -13.65 1.96
C GLU A 644 11.51 -12.73 1.57
N GLY A 645 12.13 -12.94 0.41
CA GLY A 645 13.29 -12.16 -0.03
C GLY A 645 14.60 -12.50 0.69
N THR A 646 14.66 -13.63 1.40
CA THR A 646 15.92 -14.24 1.88
C THR A 646 16.49 -15.21 0.84
N TYR A 647 17.78 -15.56 0.95
CA TYR A 647 18.44 -16.57 0.13
C TYR A 647 18.78 -17.83 0.93
N ILE A 648 17.90 -18.19 1.86
CA ILE A 648 18.04 -19.42 2.65
C ILE A 648 18.06 -20.61 1.70
N LYS A 649 19.03 -21.53 1.90
CA LYS A 649 19.21 -22.70 1.03
C LYS A 649 18.48 -23.96 1.51
N LYS A 650 18.06 -24.01 2.77
CA LYS A 650 17.41 -25.16 3.40
C LYS A 650 16.70 -24.78 4.69
N MET A 651 15.65 -25.52 5.04
CA MET A 651 14.98 -25.41 6.33
C MET A 651 15.75 -26.14 7.45
N PRO A 652 15.66 -25.71 8.72
CA PRO A 652 16.26 -26.44 9.84
C PRO A 652 15.52 -27.75 10.13
N ARG A 653 16.24 -28.75 10.66
CA ARG A 653 15.66 -30.07 10.98
C ARG A 653 14.56 -29.97 12.04
N LYS A 654 13.55 -30.84 11.97
CA LYS A 654 12.46 -30.94 12.94
C LYS A 654 11.60 -29.68 13.04
N ILE A 655 11.54 -28.85 12.00
CA ILE A 655 10.64 -27.69 11.98
C ILE A 655 9.16 -28.11 12.09
N ARG A 656 8.81 -29.35 11.69
CA ARG A 656 7.48 -29.93 11.94
C ARG A 656 7.05 -29.97 13.42
N ARG A 657 7.97 -29.77 14.37
CA ARG A 657 7.67 -29.66 15.80
C ARG A 657 7.06 -28.31 16.19
N LEU A 658 7.17 -27.30 15.33
CA LEU A 658 6.59 -25.96 15.54
C LEU A 658 5.09 -25.98 15.17
N ASN A 659 4.31 -26.82 15.84
CA ASN A 659 2.90 -27.04 15.53
C ASN A 659 1.97 -25.83 15.80
N HIS A 660 2.46 -24.80 16.50
CA HIS A 660 1.75 -23.53 16.70
C HIS A 660 1.98 -22.53 15.57
N LEU A 661 2.80 -22.87 14.57
CA LEU A 661 3.12 -21.98 13.45
C LEU A 661 1.88 -21.73 12.59
N GLN A 662 1.45 -20.47 12.56
CA GLN A 662 0.35 -19.94 11.76
C GLN A 662 0.85 -19.33 10.46
N THR A 663 2.07 -18.79 10.42
CA THR A 663 2.61 -18.14 9.21
C THR A 663 4.01 -18.61 8.93
N LEU A 664 4.21 -19.06 7.69
CA LEU A 664 5.52 -19.40 7.12
C LEU A 664 5.56 -18.90 5.68
N SER A 665 6.20 -17.75 5.44
CA SER A 665 6.13 -17.12 4.10
C SER A 665 7.00 -17.81 3.04
N HIS A 666 8.07 -18.52 3.45
CA HIS A 666 8.96 -19.25 2.55
C HIS A 666 9.47 -20.55 3.20
N PHE A 667 9.40 -21.67 2.48
CA PHE A 667 9.95 -22.97 2.84
C PHE A 667 10.90 -23.43 1.73
N VAL A 668 12.11 -23.88 2.08
CA VAL A 668 13.15 -24.28 1.12
C VAL A 668 13.56 -25.74 1.33
N VAL A 669 13.33 -26.58 0.33
CA VAL A 669 13.77 -27.98 0.32
C VAL A 669 15.26 -28.02 -0.04
N GLY A 670 16.09 -28.58 0.85
CA GLY A 670 17.54 -28.64 0.66
C GLY A 670 17.98 -29.86 -0.18
N GLU A 671 19.16 -29.78 -0.79
CA GLU A 671 19.75 -30.86 -1.62
C GLU A 671 19.97 -32.19 -0.88
N LYS A 672 20.07 -32.17 0.46
CA LYS A 672 20.28 -33.39 1.28
C LYS A 672 18.93 -33.89 1.80
N CYS A 673 18.75 -35.23 1.79
CA CYS A 673 17.53 -35.93 2.25
C CYS A 673 17.10 -35.59 3.69
N GLU A 674 17.98 -35.01 4.51
CA GLU A 674 17.66 -34.62 5.90
C GLU A 674 16.87 -33.29 6.00
N PHE A 675 16.71 -32.57 4.89
CA PHE A 675 16.04 -31.27 4.78
C PHE A 675 14.89 -31.33 3.79
N ASP A 676 14.09 -32.38 3.98
CA ASP A 676 13.06 -32.84 3.07
C ASP A 676 11.70 -32.16 3.33
N ILE A 677 10.85 -32.19 2.32
CA ILE A 677 9.54 -31.53 2.29
C ILE A 677 8.55 -32.10 3.32
N LYS A 678 8.77 -33.32 3.82
CA LYS A 678 8.02 -33.95 4.93
C LYS A 678 7.96 -33.10 6.19
N GLU A 679 8.91 -32.19 6.38
CA GLU A 679 8.92 -31.28 7.50
C GLU A 679 7.72 -30.29 7.50
N LEU A 680 6.92 -30.24 6.42
CA LEU A 680 5.66 -29.49 6.35
C LEU A 680 4.42 -30.21 6.91
N ASP A 681 4.46 -31.54 7.10
CA ASP A 681 3.29 -32.39 7.40
C ASP A 681 2.37 -31.80 8.48
N ASN A 682 2.88 -31.67 9.71
CA ASN A 682 2.12 -31.26 10.90
C ASN A 682 1.82 -29.76 11.01
N LEU A 683 2.17 -28.95 10.01
CA LEU A 683 1.97 -27.49 10.02
C LEU A 683 0.60 -27.13 9.41
N ASN A 684 -0.48 -27.75 9.90
CA ASN A 684 -1.81 -27.63 9.30
C ASN A 684 -2.55 -26.31 9.63
N HIS A 685 -2.04 -25.56 10.62
CA HIS A 685 -2.56 -24.25 10.99
C HIS A 685 -1.97 -23.10 10.14
N LEU A 686 -1.11 -23.41 9.15
CA LEU A 686 -0.56 -22.38 8.27
C LEU A 686 -1.68 -21.65 7.50
N GLN A 687 -1.62 -20.33 7.57
CA GLN A 687 -2.56 -19.39 6.98
C GLN A 687 -1.87 -18.37 6.07
N GLY A 688 -2.63 -17.82 5.12
CA GLY A 688 -2.16 -16.74 4.25
C GLY A 688 -1.31 -17.24 3.08
N LYS A 689 -0.04 -16.84 3.02
CA LYS A 689 0.88 -17.11 1.90
C LYS A 689 1.96 -18.09 2.30
N LEU A 690 2.18 -19.11 1.47
CA LEU A 690 3.31 -20.02 1.54
C LEU A 690 4.01 -20.07 0.18
N SER A 691 5.32 -19.85 0.15
CA SER A 691 6.18 -20.11 -1.00
C SER A 691 7.04 -21.33 -0.71
N ILE A 692 7.08 -22.31 -1.60
CA ILE A 692 7.92 -23.51 -1.49
C ILE A 692 8.93 -23.46 -2.62
N SER A 693 10.22 -23.51 -2.31
CA SER A 693 11.31 -23.54 -3.28
C SER A 693 12.23 -24.75 -3.10
N GLY A 694 13.03 -25.05 -4.11
CA GLY A 694 13.94 -26.20 -4.10
C GLY A 694 13.25 -27.52 -4.40
N LEU A 695 12.07 -27.51 -5.04
CA LEU A 695 11.26 -28.70 -5.27
C LEU A 695 11.97 -29.76 -6.13
N GLU A 696 12.93 -29.37 -6.95
CA GLU A 696 13.82 -30.28 -7.70
C GLU A 696 14.65 -31.22 -6.80
N ASN A 697 14.84 -30.85 -5.52
CA ASN A 697 15.60 -31.65 -4.56
C ASN A 697 14.78 -32.80 -3.95
N VAL A 698 13.47 -32.89 -4.23
CA VAL A 698 12.62 -33.99 -3.74
C VAL A 698 12.90 -35.26 -4.55
N ILE A 699 13.55 -36.24 -3.92
CA ILE A 699 13.95 -37.49 -4.60
C ILE A 699 12.79 -38.48 -4.68
N ASN A 700 11.99 -38.61 -3.63
CA ASN A 700 10.90 -39.56 -3.53
C ASN A 700 9.54 -38.82 -3.50
N PRO A 701 8.67 -39.01 -4.51
CA PRO A 701 7.35 -38.37 -4.55
C PRO A 701 6.45 -38.66 -3.33
N ALA A 702 6.64 -39.80 -2.65
CA ALA A 702 5.90 -40.09 -1.42
C ALA A 702 6.16 -39.04 -0.33
N ASP A 703 7.38 -38.48 -0.29
CA ASP A 703 7.80 -37.47 0.66
C ASP A 703 7.02 -36.16 0.46
N ALA A 704 6.72 -35.83 -0.79
CA ALA A 704 5.89 -34.69 -1.16
C ALA A 704 4.43 -34.86 -0.71
N SER A 705 3.90 -36.09 -0.74
CA SER A 705 2.55 -36.37 -0.23
C SER A 705 2.43 -36.17 1.28
N GLU A 706 3.51 -36.43 2.02
CA GLU A 706 3.59 -36.19 3.47
C GLU A 706 3.62 -34.69 3.80
N ALA A 707 3.95 -33.78 2.87
CA ALA A 707 3.86 -32.34 3.10
C ALA A 707 2.41 -31.88 3.41
N ASN A 708 1.43 -32.71 3.03
CA ASN A 708 0.02 -32.58 3.37
C ASN A 708 -0.56 -31.19 3.09
N LEU A 709 -0.39 -30.70 1.86
CA LEU A 709 -0.92 -29.39 1.44
C LEU A 709 -2.46 -29.36 1.37
N LYS A 710 -3.09 -30.53 1.15
CA LYS A 710 -4.54 -30.70 1.12
C LYS A 710 -5.23 -30.38 2.45
N ASP A 711 -4.57 -30.58 3.60
CA ASP A 711 -5.17 -30.33 4.91
C ASP A 711 -4.89 -28.93 5.46
N LYS A 712 -4.07 -28.13 4.77
CA LYS A 712 -3.75 -26.73 5.12
C LYS A 712 -4.86 -25.77 4.68
N LYS A 713 -6.02 -25.87 5.33
CA LYS A 713 -7.30 -25.24 4.96
C LYS A 713 -7.31 -23.71 4.94
N HIS A 714 -6.37 -23.08 5.64
CA HIS A 714 -6.30 -21.62 5.80
C HIS A 714 -5.30 -20.94 4.85
N LEU A 715 -4.61 -21.71 4.00
CA LEU A 715 -3.74 -21.15 2.96
C LEU A 715 -4.56 -20.52 1.83
N GLU A 716 -4.28 -19.26 1.53
CA GLU A 716 -4.93 -18.50 0.46
C GLU A 716 -4.05 -18.36 -0.78
N ARG A 717 -2.72 -18.34 -0.60
CA ARG A 717 -1.74 -18.13 -1.67
C ARG A 717 -0.62 -19.16 -1.58
N LEU A 718 -0.32 -19.81 -2.69
CA LEU A 718 0.72 -20.82 -2.79
C LEU A 718 1.63 -20.51 -3.98
N SER A 719 2.95 -20.50 -3.75
CA SER A 719 3.95 -20.46 -4.81
C SER A 719 4.76 -21.74 -4.75
N MET A 720 4.94 -22.40 -5.89
CA MET A 720 5.78 -23.59 -6.04
C MET A 720 6.88 -23.26 -7.03
N ASN A 721 8.13 -23.21 -6.56
CA ASN A 721 9.26 -22.72 -7.31
C ASN A 721 10.32 -23.82 -7.43
N TYR A 722 10.76 -24.06 -8.65
CA TYR A 722 11.91 -24.91 -8.96
C TYR A 722 13.13 -24.02 -9.28
N SER A 723 14.32 -24.60 -9.29
CA SER A 723 15.54 -23.88 -9.68
C SER A 723 15.66 -23.66 -11.19
N GLU A 724 16.15 -22.48 -11.57
CA GLU A 724 16.42 -22.11 -12.95
C GLU A 724 17.60 -22.90 -13.52
N GLY A 725 17.43 -23.54 -14.68
CA GLY A 725 18.55 -24.06 -15.49
C GLY A 725 19.04 -25.49 -15.20
N LEU A 726 18.47 -26.20 -14.22
CA LEU A 726 18.86 -27.59 -13.94
C LEU A 726 18.13 -28.58 -14.87
N LYS A 727 18.73 -28.83 -16.04
CA LYS A 727 18.32 -29.91 -16.96
C LYS A 727 18.79 -31.27 -16.43
N PHE A 728 18.23 -31.74 -15.33
CA PHE A 728 18.40 -33.14 -14.94
C PHE A 728 17.52 -34.03 -15.82
N ASN A 729 18.03 -35.21 -16.14
CA ASN A 729 17.29 -36.23 -16.87
C ASN A 729 16.19 -36.77 -15.94
N ASN A 730 15.04 -36.09 -15.92
CA ASN A 730 14.14 -36.11 -14.76
C ASN A 730 13.12 -37.26 -14.76
N ASN A 731 13.18 -38.25 -15.66
CA ASN A 731 12.37 -39.50 -15.66
C ASN A 731 10.89 -39.37 -15.21
N GLY A 732 10.23 -38.21 -15.38
CA GLY A 732 8.88 -37.96 -14.86
C GLY A 732 8.76 -37.60 -13.36
N ARG A 733 9.86 -37.58 -12.59
CA ARG A 733 9.85 -37.35 -11.13
C ARG A 733 9.21 -36.02 -10.71
N GLU A 734 9.54 -34.92 -11.38
CA GLU A 734 8.97 -33.61 -11.02
C GLU A 734 7.44 -33.59 -11.19
N LEU A 735 6.91 -34.34 -12.17
CA LEU A 735 5.47 -34.52 -12.31
C LEU A 735 4.90 -35.27 -11.11
N ASP A 736 5.51 -36.39 -10.71
CA ASP A 736 5.05 -37.16 -9.56
C ASP A 736 5.09 -36.34 -8.26
N VAL A 737 6.14 -35.53 -8.07
CA VAL A 737 6.28 -34.61 -6.92
C VAL A 737 5.19 -33.55 -6.95
N LEU A 738 4.99 -32.89 -8.10
CA LEU A 738 3.98 -31.85 -8.23
C LEU A 738 2.55 -32.42 -8.10
N GLU A 739 2.29 -33.61 -8.63
CA GLU A 739 1.03 -34.35 -8.47
C GLU A 739 0.76 -34.66 -7.00
N ALA A 740 1.77 -35.10 -6.25
CA ALA A 740 1.67 -35.36 -4.81
C ALA A 740 1.44 -34.09 -3.96
N LEU A 741 1.82 -32.90 -4.46
CA LEU A 741 1.64 -31.61 -3.80
C LEU A 741 0.25 -30.98 -4.03
N GLN A 742 -0.80 -31.81 -4.02
CA GLN A 742 -2.17 -31.33 -4.19
C GLN A 742 -2.55 -30.27 -3.12
N PRO A 743 -2.88 -29.02 -3.53
CA PRO A 743 -3.31 -27.99 -2.60
C PRO A 743 -4.73 -28.20 -2.07
N ASN A 744 -5.07 -27.52 -0.97
CA ASN A 744 -6.44 -27.46 -0.48
C ASN A 744 -7.38 -26.69 -1.44
N SER A 745 -8.65 -27.10 -1.52
CA SER A 745 -9.69 -26.51 -2.38
C SER A 745 -10.05 -25.04 -2.07
N ASN A 746 -9.63 -24.50 -0.92
CA ASN A 746 -9.85 -23.10 -0.52
C ASN A 746 -8.82 -22.13 -1.13
N LEU A 747 -7.80 -22.63 -1.82
CA LEU A 747 -6.72 -21.82 -2.38
C LEU A 747 -7.26 -20.77 -3.37
N LYS A 748 -6.85 -19.50 -3.20
CA LYS A 748 -7.28 -18.38 -4.04
C LYS A 748 -6.26 -17.98 -5.09
N ARG A 749 -4.96 -18.15 -4.81
CA ARG A 749 -3.87 -17.79 -5.74
C ARG A 749 -2.82 -18.89 -5.81
N LEU A 750 -2.47 -19.29 -7.02
CA LEU A 750 -1.42 -20.27 -7.28
C LEU A 750 -0.40 -19.70 -8.27
N THR A 751 0.87 -19.84 -7.94
CA THR A 751 2.00 -19.58 -8.85
C THR A 751 2.85 -20.83 -8.95
N VAL A 752 3.18 -21.25 -10.16
CA VAL A 752 4.15 -22.32 -10.43
C VAL A 752 5.26 -21.73 -11.30
N GLU A 753 6.51 -21.78 -10.83
CA GLU A 753 7.68 -21.24 -11.53
C GLU A 753 8.76 -22.30 -11.78
N TYR A 754 9.36 -22.27 -12.97
CA TYR A 754 10.53 -23.08 -13.37
C TYR A 754 10.31 -24.61 -13.38
N TYR A 755 9.05 -25.06 -13.41
CA TYR A 755 8.70 -26.49 -13.47
C TYR A 755 9.14 -27.14 -14.78
N ASN A 756 9.91 -28.24 -14.71
CA ASN A 756 10.50 -28.94 -15.84
C ASN A 756 9.83 -30.30 -16.13
N GLY A 757 8.59 -30.50 -15.69
CA GLY A 757 7.80 -31.66 -16.13
C GLY A 757 7.24 -31.51 -17.55
N ASN A 758 6.96 -32.64 -18.20
CA ASN A 758 6.45 -32.67 -19.58
C ASN A 758 4.96 -32.32 -19.70
N CYS A 759 4.22 -32.37 -18.58
CA CYS A 759 2.81 -32.02 -18.46
C CYS A 759 2.49 -31.49 -17.05
N PHE A 760 1.35 -30.82 -16.90
CA PHE A 760 0.85 -30.33 -15.61
C PHE A 760 0.09 -31.41 -14.82
N PRO A 761 0.00 -31.28 -13.48
CA PRO A 761 -0.67 -32.26 -12.63
C PRO A 761 -2.19 -32.29 -12.83
N ASN A 762 -2.82 -33.42 -12.54
CA ASN A 762 -4.26 -33.62 -12.71
C ASN A 762 -5.10 -32.79 -11.73
N TRP A 763 -4.58 -32.47 -10.56
CA TRP A 763 -5.29 -31.61 -9.61
C TRP A 763 -5.40 -30.15 -10.07
N LEU A 764 -4.70 -29.72 -11.13
CA LEU A 764 -4.86 -28.38 -11.70
C LEU A 764 -6.15 -28.22 -12.54
N ARG A 765 -6.99 -29.27 -12.58
CA ARG A 765 -8.34 -29.29 -13.15
C ARG A 765 -9.36 -28.58 -12.24
N GLY A 766 -10.47 -28.12 -12.81
CA GLY A 766 -11.45 -27.26 -12.11
C GLY A 766 -12.10 -27.87 -10.86
N CYS A 767 -12.23 -29.20 -10.79
CA CYS A 767 -12.88 -29.89 -9.68
C CYS A 767 -12.10 -29.84 -8.35
N HIS A 768 -10.78 -29.66 -8.39
CA HIS A 768 -9.93 -29.69 -7.19
C HIS A 768 -9.66 -28.28 -6.62
N LEU A 769 -9.73 -27.24 -7.46
CA LEU A 769 -9.44 -25.85 -7.07
C LEU A 769 -10.62 -24.90 -7.38
N PRO A 770 -11.82 -25.15 -6.82
CA PRO A 770 -13.03 -24.39 -7.18
C PRO A 770 -12.96 -22.90 -6.83
N ASN A 771 -12.18 -22.52 -5.81
CA ASN A 771 -12.05 -21.15 -5.31
C ASN A 771 -10.87 -20.37 -5.91
N LEU A 772 -10.15 -20.94 -6.90
CA LEU A 772 -8.96 -20.30 -7.46
C LEU A 772 -9.35 -19.05 -8.26
N VAL A 773 -8.80 -17.90 -7.86
CA VAL A 773 -9.05 -16.58 -8.47
C VAL A 773 -7.92 -16.14 -9.39
N SER A 774 -6.68 -16.50 -9.05
CA SER A 774 -5.50 -16.11 -9.83
C SER A 774 -4.55 -17.28 -10.01
N LEU A 775 -4.15 -17.52 -11.26
CA LEU A 775 -3.15 -18.53 -11.63
C LEU A 775 -2.03 -17.88 -12.43
N LYS A 776 -0.78 -18.19 -12.05
CA LYS A 776 0.42 -17.80 -12.78
C LYS A 776 1.29 -19.01 -13.07
N LEU A 777 1.58 -19.24 -14.34
CA LEU A 777 2.52 -20.26 -14.81
C LEU A 777 3.71 -19.56 -15.46
N LYS A 778 4.91 -19.78 -14.94
CA LYS A 778 6.12 -19.09 -15.39
C LYS A 778 7.25 -20.08 -15.60
N SER A 779 7.97 -19.95 -16.71
CA SER A 779 9.16 -20.76 -17.01
C SER A 779 8.89 -22.27 -16.98
N CYS A 780 7.68 -22.72 -17.34
CA CYS A 780 7.32 -24.15 -17.40
C CYS A 780 7.65 -24.73 -18.79
N GLY A 781 8.92 -24.61 -19.19
CA GLY A 781 9.35 -24.70 -20.59
C GLY A 781 9.28 -26.09 -21.22
N LEU A 782 9.16 -27.17 -20.46
CA LEU A 782 9.07 -28.54 -20.99
C LEU A 782 7.62 -29.05 -21.12
N CYS A 783 6.65 -28.32 -20.56
CA CYS A 783 5.24 -28.67 -20.68
C CYS A 783 4.78 -28.56 -22.13
N SER A 784 4.25 -29.65 -22.67
CA SER A 784 3.79 -29.72 -24.07
C SER A 784 2.37 -29.17 -24.28
N HIS A 785 1.53 -29.22 -23.24
CA HIS A 785 0.11 -28.85 -23.30
C HIS A 785 -0.30 -28.11 -22.02
N LEU A 786 -1.31 -27.24 -22.13
CA LEU A 786 -1.93 -26.60 -20.97
C LEU A 786 -2.98 -27.51 -20.32
N PRO A 787 -3.22 -27.40 -19.00
CA PRO A 787 -4.30 -28.10 -18.35
C PRO A 787 -5.66 -27.46 -18.71
N PRO A 788 -6.78 -28.14 -18.44
CA PRO A 788 -8.14 -27.64 -18.68
C PRO A 788 -8.54 -26.53 -17.71
N LEU A 789 -7.92 -25.37 -17.87
CA LEU A 789 -8.09 -24.20 -17.01
C LEU A 789 -9.46 -23.54 -17.20
N GLY A 790 -10.15 -23.82 -18.31
CA GLY A 790 -11.51 -23.36 -18.58
C GLY A 790 -12.54 -23.80 -17.54
N GLN A 791 -12.28 -24.90 -16.82
CA GLN A 791 -13.19 -25.43 -15.79
C GLN A 791 -13.17 -24.66 -14.47
N LEU A 792 -12.18 -23.80 -14.24
CA LEU A 792 -12.01 -23.12 -12.96
C LEU A 792 -13.10 -22.05 -12.75
N PRO A 793 -14.01 -22.21 -11.77
CA PRO A 793 -15.22 -21.40 -11.66
C PRO A 793 -14.97 -19.91 -11.39
N CYS A 794 -14.01 -19.65 -10.50
CA CYS A 794 -13.73 -18.33 -9.93
C CYS A 794 -12.50 -17.65 -10.53
N LEU A 795 -11.86 -18.24 -11.55
CA LEU A 795 -10.61 -17.73 -12.11
C LEU A 795 -10.86 -16.39 -12.80
N LYS A 796 -10.25 -15.32 -12.28
CA LYS A 796 -10.34 -13.95 -12.81
C LYS A 796 -9.07 -13.48 -13.51
N TYR A 797 -7.92 -14.01 -13.09
CA TYR A 797 -6.61 -13.62 -13.61
C TYR A 797 -5.79 -14.85 -13.98
N LEU A 798 -5.36 -14.92 -15.25
CA LEU A 798 -4.47 -15.95 -15.76
C LEU A 798 -3.26 -15.29 -16.44
N SER A 799 -2.06 -15.69 -16.04
CA SER A 799 -0.81 -15.27 -16.68
C SER A 799 0.06 -16.49 -16.96
N ILE A 800 0.46 -16.66 -18.21
CA ILE A 800 1.33 -17.74 -18.67
C ILE A 800 2.55 -17.10 -19.32
N SER A 801 3.75 -17.54 -18.94
CA SER A 801 4.98 -16.96 -19.49
C SER A 801 6.14 -17.93 -19.54
N HIS A 802 7.03 -17.80 -20.53
CA HIS A 802 8.21 -18.66 -20.68
C HIS A 802 7.88 -20.17 -20.71
N CYS A 803 6.72 -20.55 -21.28
CA CYS A 803 6.30 -21.95 -21.38
C CYS A 803 6.54 -22.46 -22.81
N ASP A 804 7.82 -22.52 -23.19
CA ASP A 804 8.27 -22.74 -24.57
C ASP A 804 7.99 -24.15 -25.14
N GLY A 805 7.57 -25.11 -24.33
CA GLY A 805 7.16 -26.44 -24.80
C GLY A 805 5.79 -26.44 -25.49
N ILE A 806 4.99 -25.40 -25.23
CA ILE A 806 3.64 -25.25 -25.78
C ILE A 806 3.75 -24.67 -27.18
N LYS A 807 3.39 -25.49 -28.17
CA LYS A 807 3.30 -25.06 -29.58
C LYS A 807 1.89 -24.68 -30.00
N ILE A 808 0.90 -25.39 -29.49
CA ILE A 808 -0.51 -25.20 -29.83
C ILE A 808 -1.29 -25.09 -28.53
N ILE A 809 -2.17 -24.10 -28.44
CA ILE A 809 -3.19 -24.03 -27.39
C ILE A 809 -4.49 -24.50 -28.04
N GLY A 810 -4.90 -25.74 -27.75
CA GLY A 810 -6.06 -26.39 -28.33
C GLY A 810 -7.28 -26.49 -27.40
N GLU A 811 -8.21 -27.38 -27.76
CA GLU A 811 -9.46 -27.63 -27.02
C GLU A 811 -9.23 -28.10 -25.58
N GLU A 812 -8.07 -28.71 -25.29
CA GLU A 812 -7.67 -29.17 -23.97
C GLU A 812 -7.62 -28.06 -22.92
N PHE A 813 -7.43 -26.81 -23.35
CA PHE A 813 -7.41 -25.64 -22.46
C PHE A 813 -8.81 -25.27 -21.93
N TYR A 814 -9.86 -25.66 -22.66
CA TYR A 814 -11.26 -25.30 -22.42
C TYR A 814 -12.04 -26.43 -21.73
N ASP A 815 -11.69 -27.69 -22.07
CA ASP A 815 -12.39 -28.93 -21.69
C ASP A 815 -13.86 -28.98 -22.13
N ASN A 816 -14.06 -29.04 -23.45
CA ASN A 816 -15.36 -29.11 -24.10
C ASN A 816 -16.03 -30.51 -24.01
N ASN A 817 -15.49 -31.44 -23.22
CA ASN A 817 -15.98 -32.83 -23.16
C ASN A 817 -17.34 -32.99 -22.46
N ASN A 818 -17.90 -31.95 -21.82
CA ASN A 818 -19.23 -31.94 -21.22
C ASN A 818 -19.99 -30.64 -21.55
N SER A 819 -20.86 -30.71 -22.56
CA SER A 819 -21.51 -29.63 -23.31
C SER A 819 -22.59 -28.79 -22.60
N THR A 820 -22.40 -28.39 -21.33
CA THR A 820 -23.38 -27.53 -20.62
C THR A 820 -22.80 -26.30 -19.92
N ILE A 821 -21.48 -26.21 -19.73
CA ILE A 821 -20.86 -25.10 -18.97
C ILE A 821 -19.89 -24.35 -19.89
N LEU A 822 -20.13 -23.04 -20.05
CA LEU A 822 -19.20 -22.15 -20.73
C LEU A 822 -17.85 -22.13 -19.99
N PRO A 823 -16.72 -22.40 -20.68
CA PRO A 823 -15.41 -22.28 -20.08
C PRO A 823 -15.11 -20.83 -19.68
N PHE A 824 -14.15 -20.63 -18.78
CA PHE A 824 -13.65 -19.32 -18.31
C PHE A 824 -14.73 -18.28 -17.95
N ARG A 825 -15.85 -18.72 -17.35
CA ARG A 825 -17.02 -17.86 -16.99
C ARG A 825 -16.71 -16.62 -16.15
N SER A 826 -15.61 -16.60 -15.40
CA SER A 826 -15.22 -15.49 -14.51
C SER A 826 -13.96 -14.75 -14.96
N LEU A 827 -13.30 -15.17 -16.05
CA LEU A 827 -11.98 -14.67 -16.42
C LEU A 827 -12.05 -13.22 -16.91
N GLU A 828 -11.32 -12.32 -16.25
CA GLU A 828 -11.31 -10.89 -16.57
C GLU A 828 -10.00 -10.46 -17.25
N VAL A 829 -8.88 -11.09 -16.90
CA VAL A 829 -7.53 -10.74 -17.39
C VAL A 829 -6.79 -11.99 -17.83
N LEU A 830 -6.33 -12.00 -19.08
CA LEU A 830 -5.53 -13.06 -19.68
C LEU A 830 -4.22 -12.48 -20.23
N LYS A 831 -3.11 -13.12 -19.89
CA LYS A 831 -1.79 -12.64 -20.30
C LYS A 831 -0.86 -13.77 -20.74
N PHE A 832 -0.21 -13.57 -21.88
CA PHE A 832 0.85 -14.41 -22.42
C PHE A 832 2.11 -13.57 -22.64
N TYR A 833 3.24 -14.02 -22.10
CA TYR A 833 4.54 -13.33 -22.22
C TYR A 833 5.65 -14.31 -22.57
N GLU A 834 6.46 -14.01 -23.59
CA GLU A 834 7.69 -14.78 -23.87
C GLU A 834 7.39 -16.27 -24.07
N MET A 835 6.45 -16.57 -24.98
CA MET A 835 6.11 -17.94 -25.40
C MET A 835 6.79 -18.20 -26.74
N ASN A 836 8.03 -18.66 -26.72
CA ASN A 836 8.91 -18.61 -27.89
C ASN A 836 8.51 -19.54 -29.03
N ASN A 837 7.98 -20.72 -28.73
CA ASN A 837 7.59 -21.72 -29.73
C ASN A 837 6.07 -21.83 -29.95
N TRP A 838 5.29 -20.92 -29.38
CA TRP A 838 3.84 -20.95 -29.53
C TRP A 838 3.45 -20.51 -30.94
N GLU A 839 2.86 -21.43 -31.72
CA GLU A 839 2.51 -21.24 -33.13
C GLU A 839 1.03 -20.90 -33.33
N GLU A 840 0.12 -21.60 -32.65
CA GLU A 840 -1.33 -21.50 -32.93
C GLU A 840 -2.19 -21.46 -31.66
N TRP A 841 -3.29 -20.71 -31.75
CA TRP A 841 -4.34 -20.67 -30.72
C TRP A 841 -5.67 -21.10 -31.34
N LEU A 842 -6.07 -22.35 -31.09
CA LEU A 842 -7.29 -22.95 -31.62
C LEU A 842 -8.42 -22.72 -30.62
N CYS A 843 -9.27 -21.70 -30.86
CA CYS A 843 -10.40 -21.39 -29.99
C CYS A 843 -11.61 -20.87 -30.77
N LEU A 844 -12.76 -21.53 -30.60
CA LEU A 844 -14.04 -21.11 -31.17
C LEU A 844 -14.81 -20.19 -30.19
N GLU A 845 -14.99 -20.58 -28.92
CA GLU A 845 -15.77 -19.81 -27.93
C GLU A 845 -15.25 -20.03 -26.49
N GLY A 846 -15.59 -19.14 -25.54
CA GLY A 846 -15.32 -19.40 -24.11
C GLY A 846 -14.95 -18.24 -23.19
N PHE A 847 -15.07 -16.97 -23.57
CA PHE A 847 -14.58 -15.86 -22.75
C PHE A 847 -15.61 -14.73 -22.54
N PRO A 848 -16.71 -14.99 -21.79
CA PRO A 848 -17.83 -14.05 -21.69
C PRO A 848 -17.49 -12.75 -20.96
N LEU A 849 -16.62 -12.78 -19.95
CA LEU A 849 -16.30 -11.63 -19.08
C LEU A 849 -14.87 -11.08 -19.28
N LEU A 850 -14.15 -11.51 -20.31
CA LEU A 850 -12.75 -11.14 -20.51
C LEU A 850 -12.62 -9.67 -20.89
N LYS A 851 -11.99 -8.87 -20.02
CA LYS A 851 -11.83 -7.42 -20.16
C LYS A 851 -10.48 -7.03 -20.74
N ALA A 852 -9.43 -7.78 -20.44
CA ALA A 852 -8.07 -7.44 -20.86
C ALA A 852 -7.27 -8.65 -21.36
N VAL A 853 -6.71 -8.53 -22.56
CA VAL A 853 -5.78 -9.50 -23.16
C VAL A 853 -4.44 -8.82 -23.43
N SER A 854 -3.35 -9.45 -23.01
CA SER A 854 -1.99 -9.02 -23.30
C SER A 854 -1.17 -10.19 -23.84
N ILE A 855 -0.70 -10.09 -25.07
CA ILE A 855 0.23 -11.06 -25.69
C ILE A 855 1.51 -10.30 -26.02
N SER A 856 2.66 -10.80 -25.57
CA SER A 856 3.91 -10.15 -25.95
C SER A 856 5.11 -11.08 -26.02
N ASN A 857 6.05 -10.75 -26.90
CA ASN A 857 7.25 -11.55 -27.16
C ASN A 857 6.90 -13.00 -27.53
N CYS A 858 5.97 -13.20 -28.47
CA CYS A 858 5.56 -14.54 -28.94
C CYS A 858 5.90 -14.64 -30.44
N PRO A 859 7.17 -14.93 -30.81
CA PRO A 859 7.68 -14.73 -32.16
C PRO A 859 7.11 -15.71 -33.19
N GLU A 860 6.79 -16.93 -32.80
CA GLU A 860 6.31 -18.00 -33.69
C GLU A 860 4.78 -17.99 -33.91
N LEU A 861 4.05 -17.16 -33.17
CA LEU A 861 2.60 -17.11 -33.18
C LEU A 861 2.09 -16.65 -34.55
N LYS A 862 1.32 -17.49 -35.25
CA LYS A 862 0.76 -17.21 -36.59
C LYS A 862 -0.64 -16.63 -36.53
N THR A 863 -1.49 -17.18 -35.67
CA THR A 863 -2.89 -16.76 -35.46
C THR A 863 -3.13 -16.48 -33.99
N ALA A 864 -3.92 -15.43 -33.69
CA ALA A 864 -4.24 -15.08 -32.31
C ALA A 864 -5.71 -14.70 -32.12
N LEU A 865 -6.13 -14.83 -30.87
CA LEU A 865 -7.46 -14.51 -30.31
C LEU A 865 -8.57 -15.50 -30.73
N PRO A 866 -9.52 -15.79 -29.82
CA PRO A 866 -10.79 -16.47 -30.12
C PRO A 866 -11.70 -15.69 -31.07
N GLN A 867 -12.70 -16.38 -31.65
CA GLN A 867 -13.68 -15.76 -32.55
C GLN A 867 -14.63 -14.77 -31.83
N HIS A 868 -14.95 -15.00 -30.55
CA HIS A 868 -15.91 -14.20 -29.78
C HIS A 868 -15.33 -13.64 -28.47
N LEU A 869 -15.27 -12.31 -28.34
CA LEU A 869 -14.76 -11.58 -27.16
C LEU A 869 -15.64 -10.36 -26.79
N PRO A 870 -16.88 -10.57 -26.30
CA PRO A 870 -17.88 -9.51 -26.17
C PRO A 870 -17.54 -8.42 -25.14
N SER A 871 -16.81 -8.77 -24.08
CA SER A 871 -16.50 -7.88 -22.95
C SER A 871 -15.14 -7.17 -23.03
N LEU A 872 -14.40 -7.35 -24.14
CA LEU A 872 -13.01 -6.92 -24.23
C LEU A 872 -12.88 -5.39 -24.25
N GLN A 873 -12.14 -4.82 -23.30
CA GLN A 873 -11.89 -3.38 -23.18
C GLN A 873 -10.45 -2.99 -23.52
N LYS A 874 -9.48 -3.89 -23.29
CA LYS A 874 -8.06 -3.63 -23.52
C LYS A 874 -7.41 -4.81 -24.25
N LEU A 875 -6.80 -4.53 -25.39
CA LEU A 875 -5.99 -5.49 -26.14
C LEU A 875 -4.59 -4.92 -26.35
N LYS A 876 -3.58 -5.67 -25.92
CA LYS A 876 -2.17 -5.37 -26.19
C LYS A 876 -1.49 -6.57 -26.83
N ILE A 877 -0.97 -6.40 -28.04
CA ILE A 877 -0.13 -7.38 -28.73
C ILE A 877 1.20 -6.72 -29.04
N SER A 878 2.32 -7.32 -28.67
CA SER A 878 3.62 -6.75 -29.04
C SER A 878 4.71 -7.76 -29.33
N LYS A 879 5.57 -7.52 -30.32
CA LYS A 879 6.72 -8.38 -30.66
C LYS A 879 6.29 -9.81 -31.00
N CYS A 880 5.35 -9.94 -31.93
CA CYS A 880 4.84 -11.21 -32.46
C CYS A 880 5.16 -11.28 -33.96
N ASN A 881 6.33 -11.82 -34.30
CA ASN A 881 6.97 -11.61 -35.61
C ASN A 881 6.30 -12.37 -36.76
N LYS A 882 5.73 -13.55 -36.48
CA LYS A 882 5.04 -14.39 -37.47
C LYS A 882 3.52 -14.21 -37.50
N LEU A 883 2.97 -13.28 -36.71
CA LEU A 883 1.53 -13.10 -36.59
C LEU A 883 0.97 -12.57 -37.90
N GLU A 884 0.10 -13.36 -38.54
CA GLU A 884 -0.50 -13.04 -39.85
C GLU A 884 -1.93 -12.51 -39.72
N GLU A 885 -2.72 -13.03 -38.78
CA GLU A 885 -4.15 -12.75 -38.64
C GLU A 885 -4.66 -12.81 -37.19
N LEU A 886 -5.71 -12.01 -36.90
CA LEU A 886 -6.51 -12.08 -35.67
C LEU A 886 -7.90 -12.64 -36.00
N LEU A 887 -8.33 -13.74 -35.35
CA LEU A 887 -9.52 -14.52 -35.76
C LEU A 887 -10.88 -13.95 -35.29
N CYS A 888 -10.94 -12.75 -34.72
CA CYS A 888 -12.16 -12.21 -34.10
C CYS A 888 -13.21 -11.77 -35.16
N LEU A 889 -14.23 -12.61 -35.41
CA LEU A 889 -15.20 -12.44 -36.51
C LEU A 889 -16.30 -11.41 -36.23
N GLU A 890 -16.75 -11.26 -34.98
CA GLU A 890 -17.83 -10.31 -34.60
C GLU A 890 -17.32 -8.90 -34.25
N GLY A 891 -16.00 -8.69 -34.34
CA GLY A 891 -15.35 -7.44 -33.98
C GLY A 891 -15.26 -7.16 -32.47
N PHE A 892 -14.95 -5.91 -32.11
CA PHE A 892 -14.69 -5.52 -30.73
C PHE A 892 -15.65 -4.42 -30.25
N PRO A 893 -16.83 -4.76 -29.71
CA PRO A 893 -17.88 -3.77 -29.42
C PRO A 893 -17.52 -2.81 -28.27
N LEU A 894 -16.81 -3.31 -27.24
CA LEU A 894 -16.51 -2.56 -26.00
C LEU A 894 -15.04 -2.16 -25.87
N ILE A 895 -14.23 -2.33 -26.92
CA ILE A 895 -12.79 -2.03 -26.84
C ILE A 895 -12.56 -0.54 -26.67
N LYS A 896 -11.74 -0.18 -25.68
CA LYS A 896 -11.35 1.20 -25.38
C LYS A 896 -9.91 1.47 -25.77
N ASN A 897 -9.04 0.49 -25.53
CA ASN A 897 -7.59 0.60 -25.73
C ASN A 897 -7.09 -0.57 -26.60
N LEU A 898 -6.57 -0.24 -27.78
CA LEU A 898 -5.96 -1.20 -28.70
C LEU A 898 -4.51 -0.80 -28.98
N SER A 899 -3.57 -1.71 -28.71
CA SER A 899 -2.14 -1.49 -28.90
C SER A 899 -1.52 -2.70 -29.58
N ILE A 900 -0.94 -2.49 -30.76
CA ILE A 900 -0.24 -3.50 -31.55
C ILE A 900 1.14 -2.96 -31.91
N GLU A 901 2.20 -3.62 -31.48
CA GLU A 901 3.57 -3.11 -31.64
C GLU A 901 4.50 -4.20 -32.17
N HIS A 902 5.36 -3.92 -33.15
CA HIS A 902 6.34 -4.87 -33.69
C HIS A 902 5.71 -6.20 -34.17
N CYS A 903 4.74 -6.12 -35.08
CA CYS A 903 4.07 -7.27 -35.69
C CYS A 903 4.10 -7.14 -37.24
N PRO A 904 5.25 -7.37 -37.88
CA PRO A 904 5.48 -6.96 -39.27
C PRO A 904 4.69 -7.73 -40.32
N LYS A 905 4.33 -9.01 -40.06
CA LYS A 905 3.62 -9.89 -41.01
C LYS A 905 2.09 -9.80 -40.94
N LEU A 906 1.57 -8.98 -40.04
CA LEU A 906 0.14 -8.92 -39.75
C LEU A 906 -0.59 -8.20 -40.88
N LYS A 907 -1.49 -8.91 -41.58
CA LYS A 907 -2.11 -8.43 -42.84
C LYS A 907 -3.44 -7.72 -42.64
N ARG A 908 -4.34 -8.28 -41.82
CA ARG A 908 -5.68 -7.75 -41.53
C ARG A 908 -5.88 -7.69 -40.01
N ILE A 909 -6.28 -6.53 -39.49
CA ILE A 909 -6.38 -6.32 -38.03
C ILE A 909 -7.76 -5.86 -37.58
N LEU A 910 -8.37 -4.90 -38.27
CA LEU A 910 -9.44 -4.09 -37.65
C LEU A 910 -10.79 -4.34 -38.32
N PRO A 911 -11.83 -4.67 -37.53
CA PRO A 911 -13.20 -4.45 -37.95
C PRO A 911 -13.38 -2.98 -38.35
N GLN A 912 -14.13 -2.70 -39.41
CA GLN A 912 -14.32 -1.33 -39.91
C GLN A 912 -15.02 -0.40 -38.91
N HIS A 913 -15.70 -0.95 -37.90
CA HIS A 913 -16.49 -0.21 -36.93
C HIS A 913 -16.11 -0.59 -35.49
N LEU A 914 -15.57 0.38 -34.74
CA LEU A 914 -15.15 0.21 -33.34
C LEU A 914 -15.71 1.37 -32.49
N PRO A 915 -16.95 1.26 -31.98
CA PRO A 915 -17.71 2.40 -31.46
C PRO A 915 -17.16 2.95 -30.14
N SER A 916 -16.54 2.10 -29.32
CA SER A 916 -16.07 2.45 -27.97
C SER A 916 -14.57 2.82 -27.91
N LEU A 917 -13.86 2.75 -29.05
CA LEU A 917 -12.41 2.86 -29.09
C LEU A 917 -11.98 4.29 -28.76
N LYS A 918 -11.12 4.45 -27.74
CA LYS A 918 -10.56 5.74 -27.32
C LYS A 918 -9.12 5.91 -27.77
N LYS A 919 -8.33 4.84 -27.67
CA LYS A 919 -6.90 4.85 -27.96
C LYS A 919 -6.52 3.72 -28.90
N LEU A 920 -5.95 4.08 -30.04
CA LEU A 920 -5.36 3.17 -31.02
C LEU A 920 -3.87 3.46 -31.17
N LYS A 921 -3.04 2.45 -30.91
CA LYS A 921 -1.59 2.51 -31.12
C LYS A 921 -1.13 1.35 -32.00
N ILE A 922 -0.54 1.65 -33.14
CA ILE A 922 0.04 0.69 -34.06
C ILE A 922 1.48 1.12 -34.37
N CYS A 923 2.45 0.27 -34.06
CA CYS A 923 3.85 0.55 -34.30
C CYS A 923 4.54 -0.64 -34.97
N ASP A 924 5.41 -0.41 -35.95
CA ASP A 924 6.24 -1.44 -36.61
C ASP A 924 5.39 -2.63 -37.16
N CYS A 925 4.35 -2.32 -37.95
CA CYS A 925 3.43 -3.28 -38.57
C CYS A 925 3.34 -3.02 -40.09
N GLN A 926 4.27 -3.56 -40.86
CA GLN A 926 4.51 -3.18 -42.27
C GLN A 926 3.54 -3.82 -43.27
N MET A 927 3.11 -5.07 -43.07
CA MET A 927 2.19 -5.73 -44.01
C MET A 927 0.72 -5.39 -43.78
N LEU A 928 0.46 -4.40 -42.92
CA LEU A 928 -0.86 -4.11 -42.41
C LEU A 928 -1.69 -3.27 -43.38
N GLU A 929 -2.62 -3.91 -44.10
CA GLU A 929 -3.60 -3.19 -44.92
C GLU A 929 -4.76 -2.73 -44.05
N VAL A 930 -4.74 -1.45 -43.65
CA VAL A 930 -5.73 -0.86 -42.74
C VAL A 930 -6.27 0.45 -43.27
N SER A 931 -7.60 0.52 -43.42
CA SER A 931 -8.36 1.77 -43.30
C SER A 931 -8.59 2.04 -41.81
N ILE A 932 -8.30 3.24 -41.31
CA ILE A 932 -8.60 3.60 -39.91
C ILE A 932 -10.07 3.26 -39.61
N PRO A 933 -10.36 2.52 -38.52
CA PRO A 933 -11.72 2.13 -38.19
C PRO A 933 -12.58 3.38 -37.96
N LYS A 934 -13.81 3.37 -38.49
CA LYS A 934 -14.79 4.40 -38.18
C LYS A 934 -15.15 4.29 -36.70
N GLY A 935 -14.83 5.32 -35.93
CA GLY A 935 -15.07 5.38 -34.50
C GLY A 935 -15.05 6.82 -34.03
N ASP A 936 -16.24 7.41 -33.87
CA ASP A 936 -16.39 8.80 -33.42
C ASP A 936 -15.88 9.04 -31.99
N SER A 937 -15.48 7.99 -31.27
CA SER A 937 -14.96 8.05 -29.89
C SER A 937 -13.42 8.10 -29.78
N ILE A 938 -12.68 7.97 -30.90
CA ILE A 938 -11.21 7.86 -30.87
C ILE A 938 -10.58 9.21 -30.54
N THR A 939 -9.94 9.30 -29.37
CA THR A 939 -9.26 10.51 -28.90
C THR A 939 -7.75 10.50 -29.18
N GLU A 940 -7.12 9.32 -29.21
CA GLU A 940 -5.69 9.16 -29.45
C GLU A 940 -5.42 8.13 -30.55
N LEU A 941 -4.67 8.55 -31.57
CA LEU A 941 -4.24 7.71 -32.67
C LEU A 941 -2.72 7.83 -32.88
N ASP A 942 -2.00 6.72 -32.72
CA ASP A 942 -0.54 6.64 -32.85
C ASP A 942 -0.16 5.57 -33.88
N LEU A 943 0.38 5.99 -35.03
CA LEU A 943 0.74 5.17 -36.19
C LEU A 943 2.22 5.37 -36.53
N LYS A 944 3.04 4.36 -36.30
CA LYS A 944 4.50 4.46 -36.52
C LYS A 944 5.00 3.27 -37.34
N ARG A 945 5.80 3.50 -38.37
CA ARG A 945 6.47 2.44 -39.16
C ARG A 945 5.52 1.35 -39.66
N CYS A 946 4.36 1.78 -40.16
CA CYS A 946 3.35 0.94 -40.78
C CYS A 946 3.23 1.31 -42.26
N ASP A 947 3.06 0.33 -43.13
CA ASP A 947 2.97 0.53 -44.58
C ASP A 947 1.57 0.10 -45.06
N ARG A 948 1.05 0.74 -46.12
CA ARG A 948 -0.29 0.48 -46.70
C ARG A 948 -1.49 0.89 -45.83
N ILE A 949 -1.33 1.96 -45.04
CA ILE A 949 -2.45 2.57 -44.30
C ILE A 949 -3.17 3.58 -45.19
N LEU A 950 -4.50 3.55 -45.17
CA LEU A 950 -5.36 4.55 -45.82
C LEU A 950 -6.01 5.45 -44.76
N VAL A 951 -5.67 6.74 -44.78
CA VAL A 951 -6.20 7.76 -43.87
C VAL A 951 -7.09 8.73 -44.65
N ASN A 952 -8.36 8.36 -44.83
CA ASN A 952 -9.32 9.15 -45.59
C ASN A 952 -9.98 10.25 -44.76
N GLU A 953 -10.44 9.91 -43.55
CA GLU A 953 -11.14 10.82 -42.64
C GLU A 953 -10.67 10.63 -41.20
N PHE A 954 -10.45 11.73 -40.47
CA PHE A 954 -10.14 11.69 -39.05
C PHE A 954 -11.41 11.50 -38.21
N PRO A 955 -11.33 10.74 -37.10
CA PRO A 955 -12.36 10.75 -36.07
C PRO A 955 -12.64 12.16 -35.58
N THR A 956 -13.92 12.52 -35.45
CA THR A 956 -14.36 13.85 -35.02
C THR A 956 -14.00 14.19 -33.57
N SER A 957 -13.65 13.20 -32.75
CA SER A 957 -13.19 13.35 -31.35
C SER A 957 -11.67 13.27 -31.16
N LEU A 958 -10.90 13.24 -32.25
CA LEU A 958 -9.43 13.07 -32.21
C LEU A 958 -8.73 14.28 -31.58
N LYS A 959 -8.03 14.05 -30.47
CA LYS A 959 -7.21 15.07 -29.76
C LYS A 959 -5.72 14.92 -30.06
N LYS A 960 -5.24 13.70 -30.25
CA LYS A 960 -3.84 13.40 -30.53
C LYS A 960 -3.70 12.52 -31.75
N PHE A 961 -2.91 12.97 -32.72
CA PHE A 961 -2.51 12.19 -33.88
C PHE A 961 -0.99 12.15 -34.01
N VAL A 962 -0.46 10.94 -34.20
CA VAL A 962 0.97 10.71 -34.44
C VAL A 962 1.12 9.81 -35.66
N LEU A 963 1.91 10.27 -36.64
CA LEU A 963 2.24 9.55 -37.86
C LEU A 963 3.76 9.62 -38.09
N TRP A 964 4.48 8.53 -37.79
CA TRP A 964 5.95 8.50 -37.83
C TRP A 964 6.51 7.42 -38.78
N GLU A 965 7.37 7.79 -39.75
CA GLU A 965 8.15 6.84 -40.57
C GLU A 965 7.29 5.79 -41.34
N ASN A 966 6.15 6.20 -41.89
CA ASN A 966 5.21 5.31 -42.61
C ASN A 966 5.40 5.45 -44.13
N ARG A 967 5.95 4.44 -44.83
CA ARG A 967 6.45 4.63 -46.20
C ARG A 967 5.35 4.50 -47.26
N TYR A 968 4.41 3.58 -47.09
CA TYR A 968 3.38 3.35 -48.12
C TYR A 968 1.99 3.77 -47.69
N THR A 969 1.87 4.89 -46.98
CA THR A 969 0.59 5.41 -46.47
C THR A 969 0.00 6.46 -47.41
N GLU A 970 -1.29 6.32 -47.72
CA GLU A 970 -2.07 7.35 -48.42
C GLU A 970 -2.74 8.25 -47.39
N PHE A 971 -2.40 9.54 -47.42
CA PHE A 971 -2.87 10.55 -46.45
C PHE A 971 -3.43 11.77 -47.20
N SER A 972 -4.74 12.01 -47.07
CA SER A 972 -5.40 13.18 -47.65
C SER A 972 -5.29 14.39 -46.70
N VAL A 973 -4.27 15.22 -46.90
CA VAL A 973 -4.03 16.43 -46.09
C VAL A 973 -5.24 17.37 -46.10
N GLU A 974 -5.85 17.56 -47.28
CA GLU A 974 -6.94 18.53 -47.51
C GLU A 974 -8.25 18.17 -46.81
N GLN A 975 -8.58 16.89 -46.70
CA GLN A 975 -9.84 16.43 -46.10
C GLN A 975 -9.73 16.22 -44.58
N ASN A 976 -8.56 15.82 -44.08
CA ASN A 976 -8.37 15.42 -42.68
C ASN A 976 -8.07 16.60 -41.73
N LEU A 977 -7.21 17.53 -42.14
CA LEU A 977 -6.71 18.59 -41.26
C LEU A 977 -7.64 19.81 -41.19
N VAL A 978 -8.36 20.11 -42.28
CA VAL A 978 -9.25 21.29 -42.36
C VAL A 978 -10.51 21.11 -41.49
N ASN A 979 -10.94 19.86 -41.28
CA ASN A 979 -12.21 19.54 -40.61
C ASN A 979 -12.07 19.19 -39.12
N ASN A 980 -10.85 19.00 -38.59
CA ASN A 980 -10.64 18.55 -37.22
C ASN A 980 -10.22 19.70 -36.30
N THR A 981 -11.20 20.44 -35.77
CA THR A 981 -10.96 21.66 -34.98
C THR A 981 -10.55 21.41 -33.53
N ILE A 982 -10.65 20.18 -33.02
CA ILE A 982 -10.38 19.83 -31.61
C ILE A 982 -9.00 19.18 -31.41
N LEU A 983 -8.22 18.97 -32.48
CA LEU A 983 -6.91 18.35 -32.41
C LEU A 983 -5.93 19.22 -31.61
N GLU A 984 -5.42 18.68 -30.51
CA GLU A 984 -4.52 19.37 -29.58
C GLU A 984 -3.04 19.06 -29.87
N LYS A 985 -2.74 17.85 -30.39
CA LYS A 985 -1.39 17.39 -30.66
C LYS A 985 -1.27 16.66 -31.99
N LEU A 986 -0.29 17.08 -32.79
CA LEU A 986 -0.05 16.57 -34.13
C LEU A 986 1.44 16.33 -34.33
N GLU A 987 1.83 15.07 -34.56
CA GLU A 987 3.19 14.69 -34.88
C GLU A 987 3.25 14.04 -36.26
N PHE A 988 4.07 14.59 -37.15
CA PHE A 988 4.33 14.07 -38.48
C PHE A 988 5.81 13.83 -38.72
N ASP A 989 6.09 12.71 -39.37
CA ASP A 989 7.34 12.49 -40.07
C ASP A 989 7.03 11.84 -41.41
N PHE A 990 7.40 12.57 -42.45
CA PHE A 990 7.04 12.25 -43.83
C PHE A 990 8.05 11.32 -44.51
N ARG A 991 9.00 10.70 -43.77
CA ARG A 991 9.96 9.74 -44.33
C ARG A 991 9.25 8.59 -45.06
N GLY A 992 9.34 8.65 -46.39
CA GLY A 992 9.06 7.55 -47.29
C GLY A 992 7.66 7.48 -47.89
N LEU A 993 6.72 8.40 -47.61
CA LEU A 993 5.32 8.37 -48.09
C LEU A 993 5.19 8.25 -49.62
N TYR A 994 4.41 7.27 -50.10
CA TYR A 994 4.23 6.92 -51.52
C TYR A 994 3.47 7.98 -52.33
N ASN A 995 2.35 8.48 -51.78
CA ASN A 995 1.71 9.72 -52.24
C ASN A 995 2.22 10.87 -51.39
N PHE A 996 3.52 11.15 -51.49
CA PHE A 996 4.07 12.39 -50.96
C PHE A 996 3.23 13.52 -51.55
N PRO A 997 2.49 14.31 -50.76
CA PRO A 997 1.80 15.42 -51.34
C PRO A 997 2.92 16.31 -51.91
N GLN A 998 2.87 16.62 -53.21
CA GLN A 998 3.69 17.67 -53.82
C GLN A 998 3.26 19.06 -53.29
N LEU A 999 2.81 19.09 -52.02
CA LEU A 999 2.39 20.24 -51.28
C LEU A 999 3.64 21.06 -51.02
N GLU A 1000 3.74 22.14 -51.76
CA GLU A 1000 4.65 23.23 -51.45
C GLU A 1000 4.14 24.02 -50.22
N SER A 1001 2.85 23.91 -49.88
CA SER A 1001 2.22 24.49 -48.69
C SER A 1001 0.92 23.82 -48.26
N PHE A 1002 0.51 23.91 -47.00
CA PHE A 1002 -0.78 23.37 -46.54
C PHE A 1002 -1.98 24.13 -47.16
N PRO A 1003 -3.15 23.47 -47.37
CA PRO A 1003 -4.29 24.04 -48.10
C PRO A 1003 -4.88 25.32 -47.46
N ARG A 1004 -5.60 26.12 -48.27
CA ARG A 1004 -6.32 27.33 -47.82
C ARG A 1004 -7.39 26.94 -46.80
N GLY A 1005 -7.10 27.17 -45.52
CA GLY A 1005 -7.83 26.66 -44.36
C GLY A 1005 -6.92 26.27 -43.18
N GLY A 1006 -5.63 26.00 -43.45
CA GLY A 1006 -4.57 25.86 -42.44
C GLY A 1006 -4.60 24.57 -41.62
N LEU A 1007 -3.72 24.53 -40.61
CA LEU A 1007 -3.71 23.51 -39.55
C LEU A 1007 -4.83 23.75 -38.51
N PRO A 1008 -5.25 22.73 -37.76
CA PRO A 1008 -6.25 22.85 -36.69
C PRO A 1008 -5.98 24.01 -35.71
N SER A 1009 -6.98 24.85 -35.44
CA SER A 1009 -6.82 26.06 -34.63
C SER A 1009 -6.55 25.83 -33.13
N ASN A 1010 -6.95 24.67 -32.58
CA ASN A 1010 -6.72 24.29 -31.19
C ASN A 1010 -5.39 23.53 -30.96
N LEU A 1011 -4.52 23.46 -31.96
CA LEU A 1011 -3.28 22.71 -31.88
C LEU A 1011 -2.31 23.38 -30.89
N SER A 1012 -1.90 22.62 -29.87
CA SER A 1012 -0.98 23.03 -28.81
C SER A 1012 0.46 22.54 -29.06
N GLU A 1013 0.61 21.41 -29.75
CA GLU A 1013 1.92 20.82 -30.08
C GLU A 1013 1.93 20.35 -31.53
N LEU A 1014 2.93 20.83 -32.29
CA LEU A 1014 3.18 20.45 -33.68
C LEU A 1014 4.61 19.95 -33.83
N VAL A 1015 4.76 18.71 -34.31
CA VAL A 1015 6.05 18.15 -34.72
C VAL A 1015 5.96 17.86 -36.21
N ILE A 1016 6.89 18.41 -37.00
CA ILE A 1016 7.07 18.08 -38.42
C ILE A 1016 8.52 17.66 -38.62
N SER A 1017 8.71 16.50 -39.24
CA SER A 1017 10.02 15.96 -39.56
C SER A 1017 10.09 15.48 -41.00
N ASN A 1018 11.24 15.64 -41.65
CA ASN A 1018 11.57 15.08 -42.95
C ASN A 1018 10.57 15.45 -44.07
N PHE A 1019 10.30 16.74 -44.22
CA PHE A 1019 9.40 17.29 -45.25
C PHE A 1019 10.21 18.07 -46.31
N PRO A 1020 10.78 17.41 -47.33
CA PRO A 1020 11.78 18.02 -48.22
C PRO A 1020 11.27 19.12 -49.16
N LYS A 1021 9.99 19.14 -49.56
CA LYS A 1021 9.43 20.10 -50.53
C LYS A 1021 8.52 21.16 -49.93
N LEU A 1022 8.40 21.19 -48.61
CA LEU A 1022 7.56 22.17 -47.93
C LEU A 1022 8.23 23.54 -48.05
N ILE A 1023 7.63 24.47 -48.79
CA ILE A 1023 8.18 25.83 -49.02
C ILE A 1023 7.59 26.80 -48.00
N SER A 1024 6.30 26.67 -47.72
CA SER A 1024 5.61 27.48 -46.73
C SER A 1024 4.67 26.60 -45.92
N LEU A 1025 4.50 26.98 -44.67
CA LEU A 1025 3.49 26.38 -43.83
C LEU A 1025 2.08 26.79 -44.33
N GLY A 1026 1.88 28.03 -44.78
CA GLY A 1026 0.63 28.54 -45.36
C GLY A 1026 0.39 29.98 -44.93
N GLU A 1027 -0.41 30.74 -45.69
CA GLU A 1027 -0.56 32.20 -45.46
C GLU A 1027 -1.47 32.53 -44.24
N ASP A 1028 -2.36 31.61 -43.84
CA ASP A 1028 -3.42 31.84 -42.84
C ASP A 1028 -3.50 30.74 -41.75
N TRP A 1029 -2.42 30.45 -41.05
CA TRP A 1029 -2.46 29.50 -39.92
C TRP A 1029 -2.96 30.16 -38.63
N ASN A 1030 -4.23 29.92 -38.28
CA ASN A 1030 -4.86 30.38 -37.03
C ASN A 1030 -4.41 29.55 -35.79
N LEU A 1031 -3.10 29.36 -35.61
CA LEU A 1031 -2.48 28.56 -34.54
C LEU A 1031 -2.22 29.37 -33.26
N PHE A 1032 -3.23 30.11 -32.79
CA PHE A 1032 -3.09 30.98 -31.61
C PHE A 1032 -2.83 30.19 -30.31
N GLN A 1033 -3.11 28.89 -30.29
CA GLN A 1033 -2.96 28.00 -29.14
C GLN A 1033 -1.63 27.21 -29.11
N LEU A 1034 -0.77 27.36 -30.13
CA LEU A 1034 0.44 26.56 -30.28
C LEU A 1034 1.47 26.91 -29.21
N ASN A 1035 1.82 25.95 -28.37
CA ASN A 1035 2.80 26.06 -27.30
C ASN A 1035 4.16 25.49 -27.69
N SER A 1036 4.19 24.42 -28.48
CA SER A 1036 5.42 23.74 -28.86
C SER A 1036 5.46 23.45 -30.37
N LEU A 1037 6.55 23.86 -31.01
CA LEU A 1037 6.80 23.64 -32.44
C LEU A 1037 8.17 22.98 -32.61
N TYR A 1038 8.18 21.81 -33.24
CA TYR A 1038 9.41 21.08 -33.54
C TYR A 1038 9.49 20.83 -35.05
N LEU A 1039 10.56 21.30 -35.68
CA LEU A 1039 10.82 21.18 -37.10
C LEU A 1039 12.16 20.50 -37.34
N TYR A 1040 12.15 19.39 -38.06
CA TYR A 1040 13.35 18.62 -38.35
C TYR A 1040 13.44 18.33 -39.86
N ASP A 1041 14.62 18.44 -40.45
CA ASP A 1041 14.93 17.95 -41.80
C ASP A 1041 13.96 18.47 -42.89
N SER A 1042 13.73 19.79 -42.92
CA SER A 1042 12.82 20.45 -43.88
C SER A 1042 13.55 21.58 -44.63
N PRO A 1043 14.39 21.24 -45.63
CA PRO A 1043 15.37 22.16 -46.23
C PRO A 1043 14.79 23.27 -47.09
N GLU A 1044 13.68 23.02 -47.80
CA GLU A 1044 13.07 23.98 -48.71
C GLU A 1044 12.13 24.98 -48.01
N LEU A 1045 11.88 24.82 -46.71
CA LEU A 1045 10.96 25.66 -45.97
C LEU A 1045 11.55 27.07 -45.87
N GLU A 1046 10.90 28.04 -46.50
CA GLU A 1046 11.40 29.41 -46.65
C GLU A 1046 10.91 30.29 -45.52
N SER A 1047 9.67 30.13 -45.03
CA SER A 1047 9.18 30.95 -43.92
C SER A 1047 8.18 30.21 -43.04
N LEU A 1048 8.19 30.53 -41.74
CA LEU A 1048 7.21 30.04 -40.77
C LEU A 1048 5.91 30.86 -40.80
N ARG A 1049 6.01 32.13 -41.24
CA ARG A 1049 4.94 33.09 -41.56
C ARG A 1049 5.58 34.38 -42.06
N ARG A 1050 4.95 35.13 -42.97
CA ARG A 1050 5.30 36.53 -43.21
C ARG A 1050 4.89 37.38 -42.00
N GLY A 1051 5.78 37.52 -41.01
CA GLY A 1051 5.69 38.60 -40.01
C GLY A 1051 5.32 38.27 -38.55
N CYS A 1052 5.66 37.09 -38.00
CA CYS A 1052 5.89 36.77 -36.55
C CYS A 1052 5.37 35.37 -36.16
N LEU A 1053 6.09 34.69 -35.24
CA LEU A 1053 5.69 33.42 -34.60
C LEU A 1053 4.48 33.58 -33.66
N PRO A 1054 3.72 32.50 -33.34
CA PRO A 1054 2.55 32.58 -32.45
C PRO A 1054 2.91 33.08 -31.05
N SER A 1055 2.11 34.00 -30.49
CA SER A 1055 2.40 34.68 -29.21
C SER A 1055 2.44 33.75 -27.98
N ARG A 1056 1.82 32.56 -28.05
CA ARG A 1056 1.80 31.55 -26.98
C ARG A 1056 2.91 30.50 -27.09
N LEU A 1057 3.76 30.57 -28.12
CA LEU A 1057 4.82 29.58 -28.34
C LEU A 1057 5.88 29.65 -27.21
N LYS A 1058 6.08 28.52 -26.53
CA LYS A 1058 7.01 28.34 -25.39
C LYS A 1058 8.21 27.47 -25.75
N TRP A 1059 8.09 26.57 -26.73
CA TRP A 1059 9.17 25.71 -27.19
C TRP A 1059 9.27 25.74 -28.72
N LEU A 1060 10.47 26.05 -29.22
CA LEU A 1060 10.79 25.98 -30.64
C LEU A 1060 12.08 25.20 -30.82
N GLU A 1061 12.02 24.11 -31.55
CA GLU A 1061 13.18 23.30 -31.90
C GLU A 1061 13.27 23.19 -33.42
N ILE A 1062 14.40 23.62 -34.00
CA ILE A 1062 14.61 23.56 -35.46
C ILE A 1062 15.96 22.91 -35.75
N HIS A 1063 15.95 21.83 -36.51
CA HIS A 1063 17.16 21.13 -36.93
C HIS A 1063 17.14 20.87 -38.44
N ASN A 1064 18.27 21.13 -39.11
CA ASN A 1064 18.44 20.82 -40.53
C ASN A 1064 17.35 21.46 -41.44
N CYS A 1065 17.01 22.73 -41.17
CA CYS A 1065 16.08 23.55 -41.97
C CYS A 1065 16.77 24.87 -42.40
N PRO A 1066 17.78 24.83 -43.28
CA PRO A 1066 18.69 25.95 -43.58
C PRO A 1066 18.00 27.24 -44.01
N LYS A 1067 16.98 27.18 -44.88
CA LYS A 1067 16.30 28.37 -45.41
C LYS A 1067 15.50 29.12 -44.32
N VAL A 1068 14.73 28.43 -43.49
CA VAL A 1068 14.06 29.03 -42.32
C VAL A 1068 15.04 29.64 -41.33
N ILE A 1069 16.14 28.92 -41.02
CA ILE A 1069 17.17 29.37 -40.07
C ILE A 1069 17.87 30.65 -40.58
N ALA A 1070 17.98 30.84 -41.89
CA ALA A 1070 18.53 32.04 -42.50
C ALA A 1070 17.65 33.28 -42.27
N LEU A 1071 16.32 33.12 -42.20
CA LEU A 1071 15.36 34.19 -41.94
C LEU A 1071 15.02 34.39 -40.45
N ARG A 1072 15.89 33.92 -39.54
CA ARG A 1072 15.65 33.99 -38.08
C ARG A 1072 15.45 35.41 -37.53
N GLU A 1073 15.98 36.42 -38.21
CA GLU A 1073 15.81 37.83 -37.84
C GLU A 1073 14.38 38.32 -38.05
N GLU A 1074 13.61 37.66 -38.93
CA GLU A 1074 12.21 37.98 -39.26
C GLU A 1074 11.20 37.28 -38.33
N TRP A 1075 11.65 36.41 -37.41
CA TRP A 1075 10.75 35.61 -36.54
C TRP A 1075 10.05 36.43 -35.45
N GLY A 1076 10.46 37.68 -35.22
CA GLY A 1076 9.85 38.54 -34.20
C GLY A 1076 10.06 38.02 -32.76
N LEU A 1077 11.18 37.33 -32.50
CA LEU A 1077 11.49 36.68 -31.22
C LEU A 1077 11.38 37.61 -30.00
N PHE A 1078 11.60 38.91 -30.19
CA PHE A 1078 11.46 39.96 -29.16
C PHE A 1078 10.01 40.15 -28.66
N GLN A 1079 9.01 39.60 -29.35
CA GLN A 1079 7.60 39.62 -28.94
C GLN A 1079 7.20 38.39 -28.08
N LEU A 1080 8.10 37.41 -27.90
CA LEU A 1080 7.84 36.12 -27.24
C LEU A 1080 8.61 36.00 -25.92
N ASN A 1081 8.01 36.46 -24.82
CA ASN A 1081 8.65 36.61 -23.51
C ASN A 1081 8.97 35.29 -22.76
N SER A 1082 8.68 34.10 -23.32
CA SER A 1082 8.82 32.80 -22.62
C SER A 1082 9.26 31.64 -23.53
N LEU A 1083 9.87 31.93 -24.68
CA LEU A 1083 10.25 30.94 -25.69
C LEU A 1083 11.63 30.33 -25.40
N ASN A 1084 11.69 29.01 -25.17
CA ASN A 1084 12.92 28.22 -25.21
C ASN A 1084 13.18 27.77 -26.66
N VAL A 1085 14.33 28.19 -27.23
CA VAL A 1085 14.71 27.93 -28.62
C VAL A 1085 15.94 27.03 -28.68
N CYS A 1086 15.85 25.89 -29.38
CA CYS A 1086 17.00 25.07 -29.75
C CYS A 1086 17.10 25.01 -31.27
N VAL A 1087 18.13 25.63 -31.85
CA VAL A 1087 18.38 25.62 -33.30
C VAL A 1087 19.74 25.00 -33.54
N LYS A 1088 19.80 23.90 -34.31
CA LYS A 1088 21.07 23.33 -34.77
C LYS A 1088 21.08 23.21 -36.29
N SER A 1089 22.02 23.91 -36.92
CA SER A 1089 22.46 23.63 -38.28
C SER A 1089 23.59 22.60 -38.24
N ILE A 1090 23.46 21.48 -38.94
CA ILE A 1090 24.63 20.69 -39.36
C ILE A 1090 24.72 20.83 -40.86
#